data_AF-A0A1I0PZH0-F1
#
_entry.id   AF-A0A1I0PZH0-F1
#
_cell.length_a   1.000
_cell.length_b   1.000
_cell.length_c   1.000
_cell.angle_alpha   90.00
_cell.angle_beta   90.00
_cell.angle_gamma   90.00
#
_symmetry.space_group_name_H-M   'P 1'
#
loop_
_entity.id
_entity.type
_entity.pdbx_description
1 polymer ?
#
loop_
_entity_poly.entity_id
_entity_poly.type
_entity_poly.pdbx_seq_one_letter_code
_entity_poly.pdbx_strand_id
1 'polypeptide(L)'
;SQDIPTGIEADDYTVDVKYVDSLGNHEDLTGVTVPVTIAPATAPAADSLDDSYKPSAIDNLTYTGSEQTLVTPPSALHDGYDQVWFSTDGGDTWSQDLPTGIGADDYTVSVKYVDSLGNHQDLTGVTVPVTIAPAAAPNASDLNANQKPTPISGLTYTGSAQQLVNPPSVKPDNYEQIWYSTDGGNTWSQNLPTGINATDYDISVKYVDTDGNYEDLTGVTVTATINPAASAFAFLTEDNKPHTASGLYYTSNPQVLVVGPSEMPANYETIEYSVDGGNTWVAEPTGTENGNYPVAYRYIDEDGNYQPITGGSLTATIYAAQAPNPSILTDEQKPHAVADLTYDGQSHELVSAPTGTLPNNYEKVMYSTDGGTTWSDAIPAKTSADDYTVNYKYVDTDGAYADLIFPDSIPVSIAPAPAPDVDTLPDDQKPAAIDGLEYTGSAQDLIDRDTPATLPDGYDQIWYSTDGGSTWSQNIPTGTDAGDYEILYKYVDADEDHEDITGGSVTVSIAPADAPSADSLTDANKPSAVDDLAYTGSAQNLVTPPSTLPEGYDQVWYSTDGGNTWSQTIPTGTDAGDYEVSVKYVDSNGNHDDLTGVTVPVTIAPAEAPDASSLTAAQKPTAVNGLAYTGSEQELVNAPSSLPAGYDEVWYSTDGGNTWSQDIPTGIEAGNYTVSVKYVDTDGNYEDLTGITVPVTIAQEAAPELTDAQKPSAVSGLTYTGSAQALVSAPASLPDGYEQVWYSLDGGNTWTQTIPTGTDAGTYTISVRYVDTDGIKADILGSDITVTIAAGTTTAVINGVAQTVTIGSTLARPEDPTRYGYDFTGWFADEACTIPYNFNTPVGVNGVTLYAGWAQVSYSLTEGGESTWNSNSDSTLTFRAVRNRLEPTTFSHFTGIQVDGKDVSKDNYQAKSGSVIVTLNESYLKTLSAGEHTLDIMFDDAPSVRTTFTIVAAQVPSTGETAYSAYSILGALLIASAAAFVIYSARHEEA
;
A
#
# COMPACT_ATOMS: atom_id res chain seq x y z
N SER A 1 24.50 -17.43 -49.22
CA SER A 1 24.80 -18.81 -48.79
C SER A 1 23.79 -19.75 -49.44
N GLN A 2 23.81 -21.06 -49.16
CA GLN A 2 22.58 -21.86 -49.24
C GLN A 2 21.74 -21.76 -47.95
N ASP A 3 22.37 -21.36 -46.84
CA ASP A 3 21.69 -21.04 -45.59
C ASP A 3 20.87 -19.75 -45.74
N ILE A 4 19.71 -19.73 -45.07
CA ILE A 4 18.84 -18.56 -44.96
C ILE A 4 19.57 -17.49 -44.14
N PRO A 5 19.70 -16.23 -44.62
CA PRO A 5 20.30 -15.17 -43.84
C PRO A 5 19.44 -14.83 -42.61
N THR A 6 20.08 -14.65 -41.47
CA THR A 6 19.45 -14.33 -40.18
C THR A 6 19.83 -12.92 -39.74
N GLY A 7 18.85 -12.04 -39.54
CA GLY A 7 19.02 -10.80 -38.77
C GLY A 7 18.86 -11.06 -37.27
N ILE A 8 19.42 -10.18 -36.44
CA ILE A 8 19.34 -10.26 -34.97
C ILE A 8 18.83 -8.97 -34.31
N GLU A 9 18.91 -7.83 -35.01
CA GLU A 9 18.42 -6.52 -34.56
C GLU A 9 17.09 -6.18 -35.26
N ALA A 10 16.27 -5.34 -34.63
CA ALA A 10 15.01 -4.87 -35.22
C ALA A 10 15.26 -3.74 -36.24
N ASP A 11 15.32 -4.10 -37.52
CA ASP A 11 15.63 -3.18 -38.63
C ASP A 11 14.99 -3.65 -39.95
N ASP A 12 15.05 -2.80 -40.97
CA ASP A 12 14.66 -3.08 -42.36
C ASP A 12 15.82 -3.71 -43.15
N TYR A 13 15.81 -5.04 -43.27
CA TYR A 13 16.80 -5.78 -44.04
C TYR A 13 16.42 -5.90 -45.52
N THR A 14 17.43 -6.04 -46.39
CA THR A 14 17.24 -6.43 -47.80
C THR A 14 18.02 -7.70 -48.10
N VAL A 15 17.33 -8.71 -48.65
CA VAL A 15 17.90 -10.02 -48.98
C VAL A 15 17.99 -10.18 -50.50
N ASP A 16 19.20 -10.18 -51.04
CA ASP A 16 19.45 -10.46 -52.46
C ASP A 16 19.52 -11.97 -52.75
N VAL A 17 18.54 -12.48 -53.49
CA VAL A 17 18.46 -13.89 -53.88
C VAL A 17 19.14 -14.11 -55.24
N LYS A 18 20.12 -15.03 -55.28
CA LYS A 18 20.77 -15.51 -56.50
C LYS A 18 20.46 -16.98 -56.76
N TYR A 19 20.16 -17.31 -58.01
CA TYR A 19 19.94 -18.69 -58.48
C TYR A 19 21.20 -19.24 -59.15
N VAL A 20 21.57 -20.48 -58.82
CA VAL A 20 22.73 -21.18 -59.40
C VAL A 20 22.31 -22.61 -59.75
N ASP A 21 22.65 -23.09 -60.94
CA ASP A 21 22.38 -24.47 -61.34
C ASP A 21 23.39 -25.47 -60.74
N SER A 22 23.11 -26.77 -60.88
CA SER A 22 23.95 -27.85 -60.34
C SER A 22 25.30 -28.02 -61.05
N LEU A 23 25.61 -27.20 -62.05
CA LEU A 23 26.84 -27.23 -62.83
C LEU A 23 27.67 -25.95 -62.70
N GLY A 24 27.13 -24.88 -62.10
CA GLY A 24 27.82 -23.63 -61.77
C GLY A 24 28.14 -22.74 -62.98
N ASN A 25 27.45 -22.90 -64.10
CA ASN A 25 27.86 -22.33 -65.40
C ASN A 25 26.76 -21.51 -66.11
N HIS A 26 26.30 -20.40 -65.50
CA HIS A 26 25.65 -19.32 -66.25
C HIS A 26 25.80 -17.97 -65.53
N GLU A 27 25.85 -16.87 -66.30
CA GLU A 27 25.92 -15.50 -65.76
C GLU A 27 24.63 -15.08 -65.02
N ASP A 28 24.76 -14.09 -64.13
CA ASP A 28 23.72 -13.62 -63.20
C ASP A 28 22.35 -13.39 -63.88
N LEU A 29 21.38 -14.28 -63.58
CA LEU A 29 19.97 -13.91 -63.65
C LEU A 29 19.73 -12.80 -62.61
N THR A 30 19.17 -11.67 -63.04
CA THR A 30 18.96 -10.48 -62.22
C THR A 30 18.27 -10.83 -60.90
N GLY A 31 18.96 -10.59 -59.78
CA GLY A 31 18.55 -11.05 -58.46
C GLY A 31 17.22 -10.45 -58.00
N VAL A 32 16.47 -11.22 -57.23
CA VAL A 32 15.27 -10.75 -56.53
C VAL A 32 15.71 -10.24 -55.17
N THR A 33 15.56 -8.93 -54.93
CA THR A 33 15.76 -8.33 -53.61
C THR A 33 14.43 -8.40 -52.84
N VAL A 34 14.45 -9.04 -51.67
CA VAL A 34 13.29 -9.15 -50.78
C VAL A 34 13.49 -8.23 -49.58
N PRO A 35 12.61 -7.24 -49.33
CA PRO A 35 12.61 -6.48 -48.08
C PRO A 35 12.08 -7.36 -46.94
N VAL A 36 12.73 -7.31 -45.79
CA VAL A 36 12.37 -8.06 -44.58
C VAL A 36 12.52 -7.13 -43.38
N THR A 37 11.41 -6.65 -42.84
CA THR A 37 11.38 -5.90 -41.59
C THR A 37 11.37 -6.88 -40.42
N ILE A 38 12.32 -6.74 -39.48
CA ILE A 38 12.22 -7.37 -38.16
C ILE A 38 11.63 -6.33 -37.22
N ALA A 39 10.38 -6.53 -36.80
CA ALA A 39 9.73 -5.62 -35.85
C ALA A 39 10.35 -5.76 -34.45
N PRO A 40 10.43 -4.67 -33.65
CA PRO A 40 10.85 -4.74 -32.26
C PRO A 40 9.97 -5.70 -31.45
N ALA A 41 10.58 -6.41 -30.50
CA ALA A 41 9.86 -7.24 -29.55
C ALA A 41 8.88 -6.38 -28.74
N THR A 42 7.65 -6.88 -28.58
CA THR A 42 6.63 -6.26 -27.73
C THR A 42 7.10 -6.23 -26.29
N ALA A 43 6.95 -5.08 -25.62
CA ALA A 43 7.20 -4.96 -24.19
C ALA A 43 6.32 -5.96 -23.39
N PRO A 44 6.83 -6.59 -22.32
CA PRO A 44 5.99 -7.32 -21.39
C PRO A 44 5.04 -6.37 -20.66
N ALA A 45 3.97 -6.91 -20.06
CA ALA A 45 3.05 -6.10 -19.25
C ALA A 45 3.76 -5.60 -17.98
N ALA A 46 3.56 -4.32 -17.62
CA ALA A 46 4.19 -3.70 -16.45
C ALA A 46 3.98 -4.51 -15.16
N ASP A 47 2.77 -5.01 -14.94
CA ASP A 47 2.38 -5.81 -13.77
C ASP A 47 3.09 -7.18 -13.71
N SER A 48 3.60 -7.67 -14.84
CA SER A 48 4.30 -8.95 -14.93
C SER A 48 5.81 -8.87 -14.63
N LEU A 49 6.33 -7.68 -14.36
CA LEU A 49 7.72 -7.50 -13.92
C LEU A 49 7.91 -8.03 -12.49
N ASP A 50 9.01 -8.75 -12.29
CA ASP A 50 9.57 -9.05 -10.97
C ASP A 50 10.00 -7.76 -10.26
N ASP A 51 9.84 -7.71 -8.94
CA ASP A 51 10.08 -6.50 -8.15
C ASP A 51 11.56 -6.06 -8.16
N SER A 52 12.50 -6.97 -8.44
CA SER A 52 13.91 -6.62 -8.62
C SER A 52 14.16 -5.67 -9.81
N TYR A 53 13.25 -5.64 -10.79
CA TYR A 53 13.28 -4.74 -11.94
C TYR A 53 12.52 -3.42 -11.71
N LYS A 54 11.73 -3.29 -10.64
CA LYS A 54 10.94 -2.09 -10.31
C LYS A 54 11.74 -1.15 -9.39
N PRO A 55 11.57 0.18 -9.48
CA PRO A 55 12.08 1.10 -8.46
C PRO A 55 11.25 0.94 -7.19
N SER A 56 11.85 1.13 -6.01
CA SER A 56 11.12 1.08 -4.73
C SER A 56 10.93 2.47 -4.17
N ALA A 57 9.76 2.74 -3.60
CA ALA A 57 9.50 3.95 -2.80
C ALA A 57 10.54 4.08 -1.67
N ILE A 58 10.89 5.31 -1.30
CA ILE A 58 11.67 5.58 -0.09
C ILE A 58 10.69 5.79 1.07
N ASP A 59 10.62 4.83 1.97
CA ASP A 59 9.71 4.87 3.12
C ASP A 59 10.09 5.93 4.15
N ASN A 60 9.10 6.42 4.89
CA ASN A 60 9.25 7.35 6.02
C ASN A 60 9.89 8.71 5.66
N LEU A 61 9.71 9.19 4.43
CA LEU A 61 10.02 10.58 4.09
C LEU A 61 9.11 11.53 4.90
N THR A 62 9.73 12.53 5.52
CA THR A 62 9.04 13.63 6.23
C THR A 62 9.52 14.94 5.65
N TYR A 63 8.70 15.98 5.65
CA TYR A 63 9.08 17.28 5.11
C TYR A 63 10.33 17.86 5.83
N THR A 64 11.33 18.28 5.05
CA THR A 64 12.58 18.86 5.58
C THR A 64 12.86 20.28 5.09
N GLY A 65 11.98 20.87 4.28
CA GLY A 65 12.20 22.17 3.64
C GLY A 65 13.31 22.17 2.57
N SER A 66 13.57 21.01 1.95
CA SER A 66 14.55 20.82 0.87
C SER A 66 14.11 19.68 -0.04
N GLU A 67 14.65 19.60 -1.26
CA GLU A 67 14.35 18.49 -2.18
C GLU A 67 14.84 17.15 -1.61
N GLN A 68 13.97 16.13 -1.68
CA GLN A 68 14.19 14.77 -1.21
C GLN A 68 13.98 13.80 -2.37
N THR A 69 14.86 12.81 -2.50
CA THR A 69 14.71 11.74 -3.49
C THR A 69 13.51 10.85 -3.14
N LEU A 70 12.65 10.54 -4.11
CA LEU A 70 11.39 9.83 -3.90
C LEU A 70 11.52 8.30 -3.99
N VAL A 71 12.33 7.80 -4.92
CA VAL A 71 12.50 6.35 -5.18
C VAL A 71 13.96 5.95 -5.20
N THR A 72 14.23 4.69 -4.89
CA THR A 72 15.49 4.02 -5.18
C THR A 72 15.47 3.45 -6.61
N PRO A 73 16.60 3.42 -7.33
CA PRO A 73 16.66 2.82 -8.66
C PRO A 73 16.41 1.30 -8.59
N PRO A 74 15.90 0.68 -9.67
CA PRO A 74 15.69 -0.76 -9.71
C PRO A 74 17.01 -1.52 -9.55
N SER A 75 16.97 -2.66 -8.88
CA SER A 75 18.18 -3.44 -8.54
C SER A 75 18.84 -4.12 -9.76
N ALA A 76 18.07 -4.33 -10.82
CA ALA A 76 18.50 -4.75 -12.14
C ALA A 76 17.58 -4.12 -13.21
N LEU A 77 17.98 -4.18 -14.49
CA LEU A 77 17.09 -3.90 -15.62
C LEU A 77 16.63 -5.23 -16.23
N HIS A 78 15.40 -5.28 -16.73
CA HIS A 78 14.85 -6.46 -17.38
C HIS A 78 15.61 -6.77 -18.68
N ASP A 79 15.82 -8.06 -18.97
CA ASP A 79 16.46 -8.51 -20.22
C ASP A 79 15.81 -7.85 -21.45
N GLY A 80 16.62 -7.13 -22.22
CA GLY A 80 16.18 -6.35 -23.38
C GLY A 80 16.18 -4.83 -23.19
N TYR A 81 16.37 -4.31 -21.97
CA TYR A 81 16.39 -2.87 -21.67
C TYR A 81 17.73 -2.44 -21.04
N ASP A 82 18.23 -1.26 -21.40
CA ASP A 82 19.53 -0.75 -20.92
C ASP A 82 19.46 0.65 -20.27
N GLN A 83 18.29 1.30 -20.30
CA GLN A 83 18.03 2.56 -19.62
C GLN A 83 16.70 2.52 -18.86
N VAL A 84 16.66 3.21 -17.71
CA VAL A 84 15.44 3.54 -16.98
C VAL A 84 15.28 5.06 -16.94
N TRP A 85 14.05 5.52 -17.11
CA TRP A 85 13.68 6.93 -17.07
C TRP A 85 12.49 7.12 -16.13
N PHE A 86 12.48 8.25 -15.42
CA PHE A 86 11.49 8.62 -14.41
C PHE A 86 10.77 9.92 -14.80
N SER A 87 9.54 10.07 -14.33
CA SER A 87 8.68 11.24 -14.49
C SER A 87 7.88 11.46 -13.20
N THR A 88 7.69 12.72 -12.80
CA THR A 88 6.83 13.14 -11.67
C THR A 88 5.58 13.91 -12.13
N ASP A 89 5.39 14.06 -13.44
CA ASP A 89 4.33 14.83 -14.09
C ASP A 89 3.42 13.96 -14.98
N GLY A 90 3.30 12.67 -14.66
CA GLY A 90 2.44 11.72 -15.37
C GLY A 90 2.95 11.30 -16.76
N GLY A 91 4.21 11.59 -17.08
CA GLY A 91 4.87 11.23 -18.34
C GLY A 91 5.08 12.39 -19.32
N ASP A 92 4.77 13.63 -18.93
CA ASP A 92 4.99 14.84 -19.75
C ASP A 92 6.49 15.16 -19.92
N THR A 93 7.30 14.97 -18.87
CA THR A 93 8.77 15.07 -18.92
C THR A 93 9.45 13.86 -18.31
N TRP A 94 10.62 13.50 -18.87
CA TRP A 94 11.37 12.30 -18.49
C TRP A 94 12.84 12.63 -18.20
N SER A 95 13.39 12.07 -17.12
CA SER A 95 14.81 12.15 -16.76
C SER A 95 15.40 10.77 -16.42
N GLN A 96 16.71 10.61 -16.52
CA GLN A 96 17.43 9.45 -15.96
C GLN A 96 17.91 9.69 -14.53
N ASP A 97 17.91 10.95 -14.07
CA ASP A 97 18.18 11.29 -12.68
C ASP A 97 17.01 10.83 -11.79
N LEU A 98 17.30 10.42 -10.55
CA LEU A 98 16.26 10.01 -9.61
C LEU A 98 15.32 11.19 -9.29
N PRO A 99 13.99 10.98 -9.30
CA PRO A 99 13.03 12.05 -9.10
C PRO A 99 13.06 12.57 -7.67
N THR A 100 12.89 13.89 -7.53
CA THR A 100 12.82 14.60 -6.24
C THR A 100 11.44 15.23 -6.02
N GLY A 101 11.02 15.27 -4.75
CA GLY A 101 9.87 16.04 -4.25
C GLY A 101 10.33 17.00 -3.14
N ILE A 102 9.57 18.06 -2.86
CA ILE A 102 9.97 19.09 -1.88
C ILE A 102 8.89 19.41 -0.85
N GLY A 103 7.60 19.26 -1.18
CA GLY A 103 6.48 19.48 -0.26
C GLY A 103 6.11 18.20 0.50
N ALA A 104 5.26 18.33 1.52
CA ALA A 104 4.49 17.20 2.02
C ALA A 104 3.32 16.96 1.07
N ASP A 105 3.37 15.88 0.30
CA ASP A 105 2.38 15.55 -0.74
C ASP A 105 2.49 14.06 -1.14
N ASP A 106 1.47 13.57 -1.83
CA ASP A 106 1.45 12.25 -2.46
C ASP A 106 2.00 12.33 -3.88
N TYR A 107 3.25 11.92 -4.07
CA TYR A 107 3.91 11.87 -5.38
C TYR A 107 3.61 10.54 -6.09
N THR A 108 3.35 10.59 -7.39
CA THR A 108 3.33 9.40 -8.25
C THR A 108 4.49 9.49 -9.23
N VAL A 109 5.45 8.58 -9.11
CA VAL A 109 6.58 8.46 -10.05
C VAL A 109 6.18 7.50 -11.16
N SER A 110 6.04 8.02 -12.38
CA SER A 110 5.92 7.20 -13.59
C SER A 110 7.30 6.75 -14.06
N VAL A 111 7.41 5.50 -14.49
CA VAL A 111 8.68 4.86 -14.86
C VAL A 111 8.55 4.26 -16.26
N LYS A 112 9.61 4.38 -17.06
CA LYS A 112 9.72 3.66 -18.33
C LYS A 112 11.11 3.08 -18.53
N TYR A 113 11.17 1.99 -19.28
CA TYR A 113 12.40 1.27 -19.61
C TYR A 113 12.60 1.35 -21.11
N VAL A 114 13.80 1.71 -21.53
CA VAL A 114 14.15 2.01 -22.92
C VAL A 114 15.31 1.09 -23.32
N ASP A 115 15.21 0.53 -24.53
CA ASP A 115 16.32 -0.13 -25.22
C ASP A 115 16.98 0.91 -26.13
N SER A 116 18.23 1.29 -25.85
CA SER A 116 18.97 2.27 -26.66
C SER A 116 19.24 1.81 -28.10
N LEU A 117 19.09 0.51 -28.38
CA LEU A 117 19.20 -0.08 -29.71
C LEU A 117 17.84 -0.27 -30.41
N GLY A 118 16.71 -0.08 -29.72
CA GLY A 118 15.36 -0.13 -30.31
C GLY A 118 14.86 -1.53 -30.71
N ASN A 119 15.49 -2.60 -30.21
CA ASN A 119 15.04 -3.98 -30.45
C ASN A 119 13.81 -4.35 -29.63
N HIS A 120 13.54 -3.64 -28.54
CA HIS A 120 12.34 -3.74 -27.72
C HIS A 120 11.55 -2.42 -27.77
N GLN A 121 10.21 -2.51 -27.71
CA GLN A 121 9.35 -1.35 -27.47
C GLN A 121 9.57 -0.81 -26.05
N ASP A 122 9.51 0.52 -25.85
CA ASP A 122 9.55 1.15 -24.52
C ASP A 122 8.52 0.50 -23.59
N LEU A 123 8.98 -0.07 -22.47
CA LEU A 123 8.06 -0.55 -21.43
C LEU A 123 7.61 0.65 -20.60
N THR A 124 6.28 0.87 -20.57
CA THR A 124 5.62 1.98 -19.89
C THR A 124 4.49 1.45 -19.01
N GLY A 125 3.96 2.28 -18.10
CA GLY A 125 2.85 1.92 -17.21
C GLY A 125 3.28 1.42 -15.81
N VAL A 126 4.57 1.37 -15.50
CA VAL A 126 5.03 1.20 -14.12
C VAL A 126 4.89 2.53 -13.39
N THR A 127 4.14 2.55 -12.29
CA THR A 127 4.02 3.69 -11.38
C THR A 127 4.41 3.31 -9.96
N VAL A 128 5.05 4.24 -9.24
CA VAL A 128 5.45 4.07 -7.85
C VAL A 128 4.86 5.24 -7.04
N PRO A 129 3.86 5.01 -6.18
CA PRO A 129 3.38 6.01 -5.25
C PRO A 129 4.40 6.23 -4.12
N VAL A 130 4.63 7.47 -3.73
CA VAL A 130 5.55 7.87 -2.66
C VAL A 130 4.97 9.08 -1.92
N THR A 131 4.71 8.94 -0.63
CA THR A 131 4.25 10.04 0.22
C THR A 131 5.43 10.69 0.93
N ILE A 132 5.52 12.03 0.88
CA ILE A 132 6.30 12.79 1.87
C ILE A 132 5.33 13.25 2.95
N ALA A 133 5.45 12.71 4.16
CA ALA A 133 4.58 13.08 5.27
C ALA A 133 4.89 14.51 5.79
N PRO A 134 3.92 15.22 6.38
CA PRO A 134 4.16 16.49 7.05
C PRO A 134 5.21 16.36 8.16
N ALA A 135 5.96 17.44 8.38
CA ALA A 135 6.88 17.53 9.52
C ALA A 135 6.10 17.66 10.83
N ALA A 136 6.55 16.98 11.88
CA ALA A 136 5.94 17.10 13.20
C ALA A 136 5.95 18.55 13.70
N ALA A 137 4.82 18.99 14.25
CA ALA A 137 4.68 20.31 14.86
C ALA A 137 5.70 20.52 16.00
N PRO A 138 6.21 21.74 16.22
CA PRO A 138 7.03 22.05 17.39
C PRO A 138 6.21 21.92 18.68
N ASN A 139 6.84 21.80 19.85
CA ASN A 139 6.05 21.70 21.09
C ASN A 139 5.40 23.05 21.44
N ALA A 140 4.13 23.02 21.86
CA ALA A 140 3.41 24.20 22.35
C ALA A 140 4.07 24.89 23.57
N SER A 141 4.92 24.18 24.31
CA SER A 141 5.79 24.74 25.34
C SER A 141 6.72 25.83 24.81
N ASP A 142 7.23 25.64 23.59
CA ASP A 142 8.39 26.36 23.04
C ASP A 142 7.98 27.72 22.44
N LEU A 143 6.68 27.88 22.14
CA LEU A 143 6.08 29.15 21.78
C LEU A 143 6.29 30.23 22.85
N ASN A 144 6.83 31.36 22.44
CA ASN A 144 7.08 32.48 23.35
C ASN A 144 5.80 33.26 23.70
N ALA A 145 5.86 34.14 24.71
CA ALA A 145 4.70 34.87 25.21
C ALA A 145 4.02 35.79 24.17
N ASN A 146 4.72 36.22 23.11
CA ASN A 146 4.12 37.00 22.02
C ASN A 146 3.38 36.12 21.00
N GLN A 147 3.71 34.83 20.95
CA GLN A 147 3.09 33.81 20.11
C GLN A 147 1.92 33.09 20.81
N LYS A 148 1.51 33.51 22.01
CA LYS A 148 0.38 32.94 22.77
C LYS A 148 -0.74 33.99 22.97
N PRO A 149 -2.03 33.61 22.89
CA PRO A 149 -3.12 34.49 23.32
C PRO A 149 -2.99 34.85 24.81
N THR A 150 -3.53 35.99 25.22
CA THR A 150 -3.46 36.46 26.62
C THR A 150 -4.86 36.68 27.21
N PRO A 151 -5.14 36.22 28.45
CA PRO A 151 -6.47 36.35 29.03
C PRO A 151 -6.77 37.79 29.45
N ILE A 152 -8.02 38.20 29.28
CA ILE A 152 -8.50 39.54 29.68
C ILE A 152 -8.81 39.51 31.17
N SER A 153 -7.99 40.18 31.98
CA SER A 153 -8.11 40.21 33.43
C SER A 153 -9.24 41.12 33.93
N GLY A 154 -9.78 40.79 35.12
CA GLY A 154 -10.67 41.67 35.87
C GLY A 154 -12.13 41.68 35.38
N LEU A 155 -12.55 40.65 34.63
CA LEU A 155 -13.95 40.49 34.26
C LEU A 155 -14.79 40.18 35.51
N THR A 156 -15.85 40.94 35.71
CA THR A 156 -16.92 40.68 36.69
C THR A 156 -18.21 40.39 35.93
N TYR A 157 -19.09 39.58 36.52
CA TYR A 157 -20.33 39.16 35.85
C TYR A 157 -21.25 40.34 35.54
N THR A 158 -21.38 40.66 34.24
CA THR A 158 -22.22 41.75 33.74
C THR A 158 -23.56 41.30 33.14
N GLY A 159 -23.75 40.00 32.93
CA GLY A 159 -24.95 39.46 32.26
C GLY A 159 -24.97 39.69 30.75
N SER A 160 -23.82 39.84 30.10
CA SER A 160 -23.67 39.97 28.64
C SER A 160 -22.39 39.27 28.17
N ALA A 161 -22.27 39.00 26.86
CA ALA A 161 -21.09 38.34 26.30
C ALA A 161 -19.86 39.27 26.33
N GLN A 162 -18.76 38.76 26.87
CA GLN A 162 -17.50 39.46 27.07
C GLN A 162 -16.39 38.67 26.36
N GLN A 163 -15.50 39.37 25.66
CA GLN A 163 -14.30 38.76 25.05
C GLN A 163 -13.39 38.22 26.15
N LEU A 164 -12.88 37.00 25.96
CA LEU A 164 -12.12 36.28 27.00
C LEU A 164 -10.60 36.46 26.86
N VAL A 165 -10.09 36.56 25.63
CA VAL A 165 -8.64 36.63 25.35
C VAL A 165 -8.32 37.67 24.27
N ASN A 166 -7.10 38.18 24.28
CA ASN A 166 -6.50 38.90 23.15
C ASN A 166 -5.75 37.91 22.23
N PRO A 167 -5.73 38.13 20.91
CA PRO A 167 -4.93 37.34 19.98
C PRO A 167 -3.42 37.48 20.26
N PRO A 168 -2.58 36.54 19.80
CA PRO A 168 -1.12 36.68 19.87
C PRO A 168 -0.65 37.89 19.05
N SER A 169 0.49 38.47 19.42
CA SER A 169 1.05 39.63 18.73
C SER A 169 1.92 39.27 17.52
N VAL A 170 2.41 38.03 17.44
CA VAL A 170 3.09 37.43 16.28
C VAL A 170 2.63 35.97 16.15
N LYS A 171 2.50 35.42 14.94
CA LYS A 171 2.23 33.99 14.74
C LYS A 171 3.53 33.16 14.90
N PRO A 172 3.43 31.84 15.14
CA PRO A 172 4.54 30.92 14.89
C PRO A 172 4.99 30.99 13.42
N ASP A 173 6.27 30.73 13.16
CA ASP A 173 6.79 30.64 11.79
C ASP A 173 6.21 29.38 11.12
N ASN A 174 5.88 29.46 9.82
CA ASN A 174 5.22 28.41 9.02
C ASN A 174 3.77 28.06 9.42
N TYR A 175 3.04 28.97 10.08
CA TYR A 175 1.64 28.77 10.43
C TYR A 175 0.76 30.00 10.09
N GLU A 176 -0.10 29.86 9.08
CA GLU A 176 -0.86 30.97 8.47
C GLU A 176 -2.19 31.22 9.17
N GLN A 177 -2.77 30.25 9.87
CA GLN A 177 -4.06 30.43 10.56
C GLN A 177 -3.97 30.15 12.07
N ILE A 178 -4.92 30.71 12.81
CA ILE A 178 -5.14 30.46 14.23
C ILE A 178 -6.63 30.18 14.44
N TRP A 179 -6.91 29.12 15.20
CA TRP A 179 -8.27 28.71 15.54
C TRP A 179 -8.39 28.54 17.06
N TYR A 180 -9.56 28.86 17.59
CA TYR A 180 -9.91 28.81 19.01
C TYR A 180 -11.08 27.85 19.22
N SER A 181 -11.07 27.16 20.36
CA SER A 181 -12.18 26.36 20.89
C SER A 181 -12.44 26.75 22.35
N THR A 182 -13.71 26.74 22.75
CA THR A 182 -14.16 26.93 24.14
C THR A 182 -14.83 25.68 24.72
N ASP A 183 -14.65 24.54 24.06
CA ASP A 183 -15.33 23.27 24.34
C ASP A 183 -14.37 22.07 24.32
N GLY A 184 -13.08 22.30 24.57
CA GLY A 184 -12.06 21.26 24.66
C GLY A 184 -11.57 20.72 23.31
N GLY A 185 -11.71 21.49 22.23
CA GLY A 185 -11.31 21.13 20.87
C GLY A 185 -12.41 20.48 20.01
N ASN A 186 -13.65 20.42 20.50
CA ASN A 186 -14.77 19.81 19.77
C ASN A 186 -15.28 20.70 18.63
N THR A 187 -15.32 22.02 18.82
CA THR A 187 -15.63 22.99 17.76
C THR A 187 -14.56 24.09 17.68
N TRP A 188 -14.15 24.40 16.45
CA TRP A 188 -13.08 25.36 16.16
C TRP A 188 -13.61 26.58 15.41
N SER A 189 -13.14 27.77 15.79
CA SER A 189 -13.53 29.05 15.19
C SER A 189 -12.33 29.99 15.07
N GLN A 190 -12.21 30.73 13.96
CA GLN A 190 -11.21 31.80 13.83
C GLN A 190 -11.62 33.10 14.55
N ASN A 191 -12.87 33.22 15.00
CA ASN A 191 -13.33 34.36 15.80
C ASN A 191 -12.83 34.24 17.23
N LEU A 192 -12.51 35.39 17.86
CA LEU A 192 -12.09 35.45 19.25
C LEU A 192 -13.19 34.93 20.20
N PRO A 193 -12.84 34.11 21.21
CA PRO A 193 -13.80 33.49 22.11
C PRO A 193 -14.44 34.50 23.08
N THR A 194 -15.71 34.24 23.42
CA THR A 194 -16.51 35.09 24.32
C THR A 194 -17.25 34.25 25.36
N GLY A 195 -17.37 34.76 26.59
CA GLY A 195 -18.08 34.15 27.71
C GLY A 195 -19.11 35.08 28.35
N ILE A 196 -20.08 34.52 29.07
CA ILE A 196 -21.20 35.27 29.70
C ILE A 196 -21.28 35.02 31.21
N ASN A 197 -20.98 33.79 31.65
CA ASN A 197 -21.27 33.31 33.00
C ASN A 197 -20.13 33.64 33.96
N ALA A 198 -20.44 33.75 35.26
CA ALA A 198 -19.45 33.90 36.33
C ALA A 198 -18.71 32.58 36.58
N THR A 199 -17.69 32.28 35.78
CA THR A 199 -16.93 31.03 35.79
C THR A 199 -15.55 31.23 35.16
N ASP A 200 -14.70 30.22 35.30
CA ASP A 200 -13.51 30.05 34.46
C ASP A 200 -13.91 29.46 33.10
N TYR A 201 -13.24 29.95 32.06
CA TYR A 201 -13.32 29.46 30.69
C TYR A 201 -11.93 28.99 30.27
N ASP A 202 -11.80 27.71 29.88
CA ASP A 202 -10.60 27.18 29.25
C ASP A 202 -10.73 27.28 27.73
N ILE A 203 -9.77 27.96 27.10
CA ILE A 203 -9.71 28.14 25.65
C ILE A 203 -8.56 27.31 25.11
N SER A 204 -8.88 26.36 24.22
CA SER A 204 -7.90 25.62 23.43
C SER A 204 -7.60 26.38 22.14
N VAL A 205 -6.34 26.35 21.71
CA VAL A 205 -5.83 27.10 20.56
C VAL A 205 -5.02 26.15 19.69
N LYS A 206 -5.23 26.23 18.37
CA LYS A 206 -4.36 25.57 17.39
C LYS A 206 -3.90 26.54 16.31
N TYR A 207 -2.69 26.30 15.81
CA TYR A 207 -2.14 26.97 14.64
C TYR A 207 -2.09 25.97 13.48
N VAL A 208 -2.44 26.43 12.28
CA VAL A 208 -2.60 25.59 11.08
C VAL A 208 -1.70 26.12 9.97
N ASP A 209 -0.85 25.25 9.42
CA ASP A 209 -0.10 25.46 8.19
C ASP A 209 -1.08 25.24 7.01
N THR A 210 -1.24 26.25 6.15
CA THR A 210 -2.16 26.11 5.00
C THR A 210 -1.56 25.40 3.80
N ASP A 211 -0.25 25.27 3.75
CA ASP A 211 0.48 24.57 2.69
C ASP A 211 0.70 23.08 3.04
N GLY A 212 0.30 22.64 4.25
CA GLY A 212 0.26 21.24 4.67
C GLY A 212 1.61 20.59 4.96
N ASN A 213 2.70 21.38 5.03
CA ASN A 213 4.06 20.87 5.18
C ASN A 213 4.42 20.55 6.64
N TYR A 214 3.70 21.14 7.59
CA TYR A 214 3.80 20.87 9.03
C TYR A 214 2.45 20.45 9.61
N GLU A 215 2.48 19.53 10.57
CA GLU A 215 1.31 19.15 11.37
C GLU A 215 0.72 20.34 12.14
N ASP A 216 -0.58 20.26 12.44
CA ASP A 216 -1.31 21.24 13.23
C ASP A 216 -0.71 21.42 14.63
N LEU A 217 -0.25 22.62 14.96
CA LEU A 217 0.30 22.94 16.27
C LEU A 217 -0.82 23.10 17.30
N THR A 218 -1.06 22.04 18.06
CA THR A 218 -2.09 21.94 19.12
C THR A 218 -1.47 21.99 20.52
N GLY A 219 -2.30 21.96 21.58
CA GLY A 219 -1.83 21.92 22.97
C GLY A 219 -1.56 23.28 23.63
N VAL A 220 -1.89 24.40 22.96
CA VAL A 220 -1.88 25.73 23.58
C VAL A 220 -3.22 25.98 24.29
N THR A 221 -3.20 26.12 25.61
CA THR A 221 -4.39 26.45 26.42
C THR A 221 -4.23 27.78 27.16
N VAL A 222 -5.35 28.46 27.41
CA VAL A 222 -5.40 29.69 28.21
C VAL A 222 -6.74 29.79 28.95
N THR A 223 -6.68 30.10 30.24
CA THR A 223 -7.87 30.23 31.12
C THR A 223 -8.23 31.70 31.35
N ALA A 224 -9.52 32.03 31.30
CA ALA A 224 -10.04 33.37 31.57
C ALA A 224 -11.26 33.35 32.50
N THR A 225 -11.25 34.20 33.54
CA THR A 225 -12.21 34.16 34.67
C THR A 225 -13.19 35.33 34.68
N ILE A 226 -14.48 35.08 34.98
CA ILE A 226 -15.50 36.10 35.26
C ILE A 226 -16.02 35.96 36.71
N ASN A 227 -15.94 37.03 37.52
CA ASN A 227 -16.11 36.97 38.99
C ASN A 227 -17.53 37.38 39.53
N PRO A 228 -17.99 36.82 40.68
CA PRO A 228 -19.24 37.18 41.41
C PRO A 228 -19.11 38.30 42.50
N ALA A 229 -20.18 38.59 43.29
CA ALA A 229 -20.28 39.70 44.28
C ALA A 229 -20.78 39.30 45.71
N ALA A 230 -20.56 40.09 46.81
CA ALA A 230 -20.51 39.62 48.24
C ALA A 230 -21.25 40.43 49.39
N SER A 231 -21.40 39.89 50.65
CA SER A 231 -22.02 40.49 51.92
C SER A 231 -21.78 39.70 53.29
N ALA A 232 -22.05 40.20 54.56
CA ALA A 232 -21.65 39.59 55.92
C ALA A 232 -22.43 39.97 57.29
N PHE A 233 -22.08 39.40 58.51
CA PHE A 233 -22.73 39.43 59.91
C PHE A 233 -21.78 39.54 61.22
N ALA A 234 -22.25 39.61 62.53
CA ALA A 234 -21.45 39.84 63.81
C ALA A 234 -21.96 39.31 65.26
N PHE A 235 -21.21 39.52 66.40
CA PHE A 235 -21.31 38.92 67.82
C PHE A 235 -21.55 39.90 69.06
N LEU A 236 -21.66 39.41 70.34
CA LEU A 236 -22.07 40.08 71.64
C LEU A 236 -20.96 40.54 72.66
N THR A 237 -21.29 41.38 73.68
CA THR A 237 -20.35 41.95 74.73
C THR A 237 -20.84 41.88 76.21
N GLU A 238 -20.05 42.42 77.17
CA GLU A 238 -20.21 42.26 78.64
C GLU A 238 -21.32 43.13 79.28
N ASP A 239 -21.55 44.36 78.80
CA ASP A 239 -22.62 45.26 79.31
C ASP A 239 -24.04 44.68 79.07
N ASN A 240 -24.12 43.62 78.26
CA ASN A 240 -25.30 42.83 77.96
C ASN A 240 -25.42 41.56 78.85
N LYS A 241 -25.09 41.60 80.17
CA LYS A 241 -25.23 40.45 81.11
C LYS A 241 -25.83 40.80 82.50
N PRO A 242 -26.56 39.87 83.19
CA PRO A 242 -27.22 40.08 84.50
C PRO A 242 -26.42 39.62 85.76
N HIS A 243 -26.88 39.91 87.00
CA HIS A 243 -26.16 39.68 88.28
C HIS A 243 -27.03 39.39 89.55
N THR A 244 -26.45 38.95 90.69
CA THR A 244 -27.16 38.42 91.89
C THR A 244 -27.46 39.41 93.05
N ALA A 245 -28.49 39.10 93.86
CA ALA A 245 -28.83 39.82 95.10
C ALA A 245 -28.10 39.26 96.36
N SER A 246 -27.99 40.07 97.43
CA SER A 246 -27.19 39.75 98.64
C SER A 246 -27.94 39.91 99.97
N GLY A 247 -27.60 39.07 100.96
CA GLY A 247 -27.95 39.28 102.39
C GLY A 247 -29.14 38.50 102.94
N LEU A 248 -29.37 37.27 102.49
CA LEU A 248 -30.59 36.49 102.80
C LEU A 248 -30.40 35.54 104.00
N TYR A 249 -31.43 35.40 104.84
CA TYR A 249 -31.49 34.48 105.99
C TYR A 249 -32.85 33.79 106.04
N TYR A 250 -32.95 32.65 106.73
CA TYR A 250 -34.17 31.84 106.73
C TYR A 250 -35.27 32.58 107.51
N THR A 251 -36.27 33.04 106.77
CA THR A 251 -37.46 33.74 107.29
C THR A 251 -38.69 33.27 106.50
N SER A 252 -39.89 33.55 107.01
CA SER A 252 -41.14 33.01 106.45
C SER A 252 -41.67 33.73 105.19
N ASN A 253 -40.90 34.63 104.55
CA ASN A 253 -41.31 35.39 103.36
C ASN A 253 -40.32 35.21 102.18
N PRO A 254 -40.80 35.09 100.93
CA PRO A 254 -39.94 34.99 99.74
C PRO A 254 -39.00 36.18 99.54
N GLN A 255 -37.82 35.92 98.99
CA GLN A 255 -36.76 36.89 98.68
C GLN A 255 -36.45 36.88 97.18
N VAL A 256 -36.21 38.04 96.55
CA VAL A 256 -35.82 38.15 95.13
C VAL A 256 -34.33 37.83 94.96
N LEU A 257 -33.97 37.09 93.89
CA LEU A 257 -32.64 36.46 93.76
C LEU A 257 -31.67 37.16 92.78
N VAL A 258 -32.14 37.82 91.72
CA VAL A 258 -31.32 38.31 90.57
C VAL A 258 -31.81 39.69 90.07
N VAL A 259 -30.91 40.44 89.42
CA VAL A 259 -31.11 41.76 88.79
C VAL A 259 -30.58 41.74 87.34
N GLY A 260 -31.28 42.41 86.41
CA GLY A 260 -31.03 42.31 84.96
C GLY A 260 -29.86 43.12 84.38
N PRO A 261 -29.63 43.01 83.05
CA PRO A 261 -28.51 43.66 82.34
C PRO A 261 -28.71 45.17 82.16
N SER A 262 -27.61 45.89 81.89
CA SER A 262 -27.58 47.34 81.71
C SER A 262 -28.00 47.84 80.33
N GLU A 263 -27.74 47.06 79.27
CA GLU A 263 -28.12 47.38 77.89
C GLU A 263 -28.52 46.09 77.14
N MET A 264 -29.44 46.18 76.17
CA MET A 264 -29.88 45.04 75.35
C MET A 264 -29.04 44.86 74.09
N PRO A 265 -28.74 43.62 73.66
CA PRO A 265 -28.14 43.35 72.35
C PRO A 265 -28.94 43.86 71.16
N ALA A 266 -28.25 44.27 70.10
CA ALA A 266 -28.89 44.61 68.83
C ALA A 266 -29.64 43.38 68.26
N ASN A 267 -30.85 43.63 67.76
CA ASN A 267 -31.82 42.64 67.26
C ASN A 267 -32.48 41.73 68.32
N TYR A 268 -32.36 42.02 69.62
CA TYR A 268 -33.11 41.33 70.69
C TYR A 268 -33.87 42.33 71.56
N GLU A 269 -35.06 41.94 72.04
CA GLU A 269 -36.01 42.88 72.64
C GLU A 269 -36.38 42.54 74.11
N THR A 270 -36.29 41.27 74.53
CA THR A 270 -36.59 40.84 75.92
C THR A 270 -35.61 39.80 76.48
N ILE A 271 -35.59 39.64 77.81
CA ILE A 271 -34.79 38.67 78.55
C ILE A 271 -35.65 37.97 79.62
N GLU A 272 -35.45 36.67 79.83
CA GLU A 272 -36.13 35.87 80.85
C GLU A 272 -35.14 35.04 81.70
N TYR A 273 -35.54 34.66 82.91
CA TYR A 273 -34.73 33.92 83.89
C TYR A 273 -35.41 32.65 84.38
N SER A 274 -34.63 31.65 84.81
CA SER A 274 -35.14 30.38 85.37
C SER A 274 -34.33 29.92 86.58
N VAL A 275 -35.01 29.45 87.63
CA VAL A 275 -34.42 28.91 88.88
C VAL A 275 -34.52 27.38 89.02
N ASP A 276 -35.18 26.73 88.07
CA ASP A 276 -35.50 25.30 88.10
C ASP A 276 -34.83 24.52 86.96
N GLY A 277 -33.73 25.07 86.41
CA GLY A 277 -32.96 24.45 85.33
C GLY A 277 -33.54 24.66 83.92
N GLY A 278 -34.38 25.69 83.74
CA GLY A 278 -34.99 26.03 82.45
C GLY A 278 -36.39 25.47 82.23
N ASN A 279 -37.03 24.91 83.26
CA ASN A 279 -38.38 24.34 83.18
C ASN A 279 -39.47 25.42 83.25
N THR A 280 -39.26 26.49 84.03
CA THR A 280 -40.08 27.71 84.00
C THR A 280 -39.21 28.95 83.82
N TRP A 281 -39.69 29.87 82.98
CA TRP A 281 -39.03 31.14 82.64
C TRP A 281 -39.90 32.30 83.11
N VAL A 282 -39.31 33.24 83.84
CA VAL A 282 -39.97 34.39 84.47
C VAL A 282 -39.08 35.63 84.41
N ALA A 283 -39.68 36.82 84.49
CA ALA A 283 -38.92 38.08 84.49
C ALA A 283 -38.18 38.36 85.82
N GLU A 284 -38.69 37.86 86.96
CA GLU A 284 -38.13 38.10 88.30
C GLU A 284 -38.18 36.82 89.19
N PRO A 285 -37.05 36.18 89.51
CA PRO A 285 -37.01 34.95 90.32
C PRO A 285 -36.93 35.16 91.84
N THR A 286 -37.53 34.25 92.64
CA THR A 286 -37.57 34.32 94.12
C THR A 286 -37.27 32.97 94.83
N GLY A 287 -36.87 33.01 96.11
CA GLY A 287 -36.59 31.84 96.97
C GLY A 287 -37.03 32.01 98.44
N THR A 288 -37.22 30.91 99.18
CA THR A 288 -37.92 30.87 100.49
C THR A 288 -37.28 30.03 101.59
N GLU A 289 -36.25 29.22 101.30
CA GLU A 289 -35.73 28.19 102.21
C GLU A 289 -34.22 28.31 102.45
N ASN A 290 -33.75 27.62 103.50
CA ASN A 290 -32.33 27.45 103.77
C ASN A 290 -31.63 26.62 102.67
N GLY A 291 -30.87 27.27 101.79
CA GLY A 291 -30.09 26.61 100.74
C GLY A 291 -29.54 27.57 99.69
N ASN A 292 -28.94 27.01 98.63
CA ASN A 292 -28.42 27.73 97.46
C ASN A 292 -29.40 27.65 96.27
N TYR A 293 -29.54 28.74 95.50
CA TYR A 293 -30.43 28.86 94.34
C TYR A 293 -29.66 29.20 93.07
N PRO A 294 -29.50 28.28 92.08
CA PRO A 294 -28.91 28.58 90.78
C PRO A 294 -29.93 29.24 89.83
N VAL A 295 -29.48 30.12 88.92
CA VAL A 295 -30.34 30.88 87.99
C VAL A 295 -29.73 30.98 86.59
N ALA A 296 -30.50 30.67 85.54
CA ALA A 296 -30.12 30.79 84.11
C ALA A 296 -30.89 31.94 83.42
N TYR A 297 -30.42 32.43 82.25
CA TYR A 297 -31.08 33.49 81.46
C TYR A 297 -31.01 33.29 79.93
N ARG A 298 -31.92 33.91 79.17
CA ARG A 298 -31.96 33.89 77.68
C ARG A 298 -32.53 35.18 77.07
N TYR A 299 -32.12 35.53 75.84
CA TYR A 299 -32.64 36.68 75.07
C TYR A 299 -33.59 36.23 73.95
N ILE A 300 -34.59 37.07 73.63
CA ILE A 300 -35.65 36.80 72.66
C ILE A 300 -35.80 38.00 71.70
N ASP A 301 -35.90 37.75 70.40
CA ASP A 301 -36.09 38.77 69.34
C ASP A 301 -37.58 39.13 69.11
N GLU A 302 -37.83 40.15 68.26
CA GLU A 302 -39.17 40.68 67.94
C GLU A 302 -40.08 39.61 67.28
N ASP A 303 -39.50 38.64 66.58
CA ASP A 303 -40.20 37.50 65.95
C ASP A 303 -40.38 36.31 66.91
N GLY A 304 -39.90 36.41 68.16
CA GLY A 304 -40.06 35.40 69.21
C GLY A 304 -39.03 34.26 69.17
N ASN A 305 -37.98 34.37 68.36
CA ASN A 305 -36.89 33.40 68.37
C ASN A 305 -35.91 33.71 69.51
N TYR A 306 -35.29 32.67 70.06
CA TYR A 306 -34.30 32.81 71.13
C TYR A 306 -33.03 32.04 70.79
N GLN A 307 -31.88 32.65 71.09
CA GLN A 307 -30.60 31.96 71.04
C GLN A 307 -30.26 31.43 72.45
N PRO A 308 -30.05 30.12 72.63
CA PRO A 308 -29.51 29.59 73.88
C PRO A 308 -28.03 29.99 73.98
N ILE A 309 -27.73 31.03 74.75
CA ILE A 309 -26.35 31.41 75.06
C ILE A 309 -25.80 30.40 76.07
N THR A 310 -25.13 29.37 75.57
CA THR A 310 -24.52 28.30 76.38
C THR A 310 -23.45 28.87 77.31
N GLY A 311 -23.78 29.05 78.60
CA GLY A 311 -22.80 29.38 79.66
C GLY A 311 -23.17 30.48 80.66
N GLY A 312 -24.35 31.10 80.61
CA GLY A 312 -24.76 32.15 81.56
C GLY A 312 -25.56 31.65 82.78
N SER A 313 -24.91 31.50 83.95
CA SER A 313 -25.60 31.14 85.22
C SER A 313 -25.09 31.85 86.49
N LEU A 314 -25.97 32.04 87.48
CA LEU A 314 -25.79 32.83 88.72
C LEU A 314 -26.27 32.06 89.98
N THR A 315 -25.88 32.42 91.23
CA THR A 315 -26.27 31.67 92.48
C THR A 315 -26.45 32.53 93.78
N ALA A 316 -27.40 32.22 94.70
CA ALA A 316 -27.67 32.92 96.01
C ALA A 316 -28.08 31.99 97.22
N THR A 317 -27.95 32.37 98.55
CA THR A 317 -27.78 31.43 99.74
C THR A 317 -28.44 31.75 101.14
N ILE A 318 -28.68 30.74 102.08
CA ILE A 318 -29.23 30.77 103.51
C ILE A 318 -28.68 29.62 104.55
N TYR A 319 -29.08 29.42 105.88
CA TYR A 319 -28.46 28.55 107.01
C TYR A 319 -29.33 27.84 108.21
N ALA A 320 -28.87 26.81 109.05
CA ALA A 320 -29.57 26.06 110.23
C ALA A 320 -28.75 25.20 111.37
N ALA A 321 -29.33 24.34 112.31
CA ALA A 321 -28.70 23.61 113.55
C ALA A 321 -29.38 22.30 114.27
N GLN A 322 -28.82 21.58 115.34
CA GLN A 322 -29.24 20.20 115.96
C GLN A 322 -28.81 19.74 117.49
N ALA A 323 -29.16 18.54 118.13
CA ALA A 323 -28.79 17.99 119.55
C ALA A 323 -29.15 16.47 120.09
N PRO A 324 -28.58 15.81 121.20
CA PRO A 324 -28.54 14.30 121.58
C PRO A 324 -28.74 13.66 123.09
N ASN A 325 -28.59 12.29 123.40
CA ASN A 325 -28.68 11.45 124.71
C ASN A 325 -28.07 9.94 124.70
N PRO A 326 -27.63 9.23 125.82
CA PRO A 326 -27.16 7.80 125.98
C PRO A 326 -26.44 6.93 124.91
N SER A 327 -26.83 6.93 123.63
CA SER A 327 -26.08 6.25 122.56
C SER A 327 -24.93 7.14 122.06
N ILE A 328 -24.26 7.79 123.03
CA ILE A 328 -23.45 9.01 122.87
C ILE A 328 -22.12 8.88 123.59
N LEU A 329 -21.25 8.10 123.00
CA LEU A 329 -20.05 8.80 122.58
C LEU A 329 -20.49 9.62 121.37
N THR A 330 -20.42 10.96 121.43
CA THR A 330 -20.41 11.72 120.18
C THR A 330 -19.19 11.23 119.38
N ASP A 331 -19.20 11.36 118.05
CA ASP A 331 -18.06 10.87 117.27
C ASP A 331 -16.76 11.54 117.74
N GLU A 332 -16.81 12.81 118.17
CA GLU A 332 -15.69 13.54 118.82
C GLU A 332 -15.05 12.80 120.01
N GLN A 333 -15.78 11.88 120.67
CA GLN A 333 -15.28 11.10 121.81
C GLN A 333 -14.65 9.76 121.38
N LYS A 334 -14.71 9.37 120.10
CA LYS A 334 -14.08 8.17 119.52
C LYS A 334 -12.79 8.50 118.75
N PRO A 335 -11.80 7.60 118.72
CA PRO A 335 -10.80 7.58 117.67
C PRO A 335 -11.44 7.19 116.33
N HIS A 336 -10.96 7.78 115.24
CA HIS A 336 -11.36 7.39 113.88
C HIS A 336 -10.11 7.08 113.05
N ALA A 337 -10.25 6.20 112.05
CA ALA A 337 -9.26 6.07 110.98
C ALA A 337 -8.94 7.45 110.39
N VAL A 338 -7.66 7.71 110.12
CA VAL A 338 -7.31 8.83 109.24
C VAL A 338 -7.68 8.40 107.81
N ALA A 339 -8.58 9.15 107.18
CA ALA A 339 -9.04 8.88 105.83
C ALA A 339 -8.02 9.38 104.79
N ASP A 340 -8.14 8.89 103.57
CA ASP A 340 -7.44 9.38 102.38
C ASP A 340 -5.90 9.38 102.52
N LEU A 341 -5.34 8.41 103.27
CA LEU A 341 -3.91 8.17 103.34
C LEU A 341 -3.42 7.51 102.04
N THR A 342 -2.59 8.23 101.29
CA THR A 342 -1.83 7.73 100.14
C THR A 342 -0.34 7.75 100.45
N TYR A 343 0.41 6.82 99.86
CA TYR A 343 1.86 6.81 99.98
C TYR A 343 2.50 8.09 99.40
N ASP A 344 3.35 8.74 100.21
CA ASP A 344 4.11 9.95 99.89
C ASP A 344 5.56 9.88 100.44
N GLY A 345 5.99 8.68 100.83
CA GLY A 345 7.27 8.44 101.51
C GLY A 345 7.38 8.99 102.95
N GLN A 346 6.32 9.55 103.53
CA GLN A 346 6.30 10.05 104.92
C GLN A 346 5.61 9.07 105.88
N SER A 347 5.69 9.37 107.19
CA SER A 347 5.03 8.57 108.23
C SER A 347 3.67 9.16 108.60
N HIS A 348 2.61 8.39 108.37
CA HIS A 348 1.23 8.77 108.65
C HIS A 348 0.71 8.19 109.96
N GLU A 349 -0.04 8.99 110.73
CA GLU A 349 -0.79 8.50 111.89
C GLU A 349 -2.03 7.73 111.43
N LEU A 350 -2.25 6.54 111.97
CA LEU A 350 -3.30 5.61 111.52
C LEU A 350 -4.69 5.95 112.06
N VAL A 351 -4.77 6.58 113.23
CA VAL A 351 -6.03 7.00 113.86
C VAL A 351 -5.90 8.38 114.50
N SER A 352 -6.97 9.16 114.45
CA SER A 352 -7.08 10.41 115.19
C SER A 352 -7.35 10.15 116.68
N ALA A 353 -6.79 10.97 117.57
CA ALA A 353 -7.18 10.96 118.98
C ALA A 353 -8.59 11.58 119.17
N PRO A 354 -9.36 11.15 120.19
CA PRO A 354 -10.61 11.81 120.56
C PRO A 354 -10.40 13.30 120.85
N THR A 355 -11.29 14.13 120.32
CA THR A 355 -11.22 15.60 120.44
C THR A 355 -12.17 16.16 121.51
N GLY A 356 -13.19 15.40 121.90
CA GLY A 356 -14.11 15.74 122.99
C GLY A 356 -13.54 15.44 124.38
N THR A 357 -14.14 16.03 125.42
CA THR A 357 -13.97 15.53 126.79
C THR A 357 -14.35 14.06 126.84
N LEU A 358 -13.47 13.22 127.38
CA LEU A 358 -13.74 11.80 127.57
C LEU A 358 -15.06 11.58 128.32
N PRO A 359 -15.81 10.50 128.04
CA PRO A 359 -17.04 10.18 128.75
C PRO A 359 -16.80 10.20 130.26
N ASN A 360 -17.76 10.75 131.02
CA ASN A 360 -17.63 10.94 132.47
C ASN A 360 -17.13 9.65 133.15
N ASN A 361 -16.04 9.78 133.92
CA ASN A 361 -15.33 8.72 134.65
C ASN A 361 -14.37 7.82 133.82
N TYR A 362 -13.74 8.36 132.77
CA TYR A 362 -12.59 7.73 132.09
C TYR A 362 -11.52 8.79 131.77
N GLU A 363 -10.23 8.51 132.01
CA GLU A 363 -9.16 9.53 131.93
C GLU A 363 -8.21 9.38 130.73
N LYS A 364 -8.15 8.22 130.06
CA LYS A 364 -7.29 8.05 128.87
C LYS A 364 -7.77 6.97 127.89
N VAL A 365 -7.26 7.04 126.66
CA VAL A 365 -7.40 6.01 125.61
C VAL A 365 -6.06 5.30 125.41
N MET A 366 -6.13 4.00 125.09
CA MET A 366 -4.97 3.18 124.70
C MET A 366 -5.25 2.52 123.35
N TYR A 367 -4.21 2.35 122.52
CA TYR A 367 -4.25 1.81 121.16
C TYR A 367 -3.39 0.54 120.99
N SER A 368 -3.68 -0.29 119.99
CA SER A 368 -2.94 -1.50 119.65
C SER A 368 -3.03 -1.82 118.15
N THR A 369 -1.90 -2.10 117.50
CA THR A 369 -1.80 -2.54 116.09
C THR A 369 -1.56 -4.04 115.92
N ASP A 370 -1.53 -4.81 117.01
CA ASP A 370 -1.16 -6.23 117.05
C ASP A 370 -2.28 -7.12 117.61
N GLY A 371 -3.53 -6.72 117.35
CA GLY A 371 -4.73 -7.44 117.79
C GLY A 371 -5.00 -7.37 119.30
N GLY A 372 -4.49 -6.35 119.99
CA GLY A 372 -4.66 -6.16 121.43
C GLY A 372 -3.61 -6.87 122.29
N THR A 373 -2.48 -7.32 121.71
CA THR A 373 -1.44 -8.03 122.48
C THR A 373 -0.46 -7.07 123.16
N THR A 374 -0.18 -5.90 122.57
CA THR A 374 0.47 -4.77 123.23
C THR A 374 -0.39 -3.51 123.14
N TRP A 375 -0.33 -2.64 124.16
CA TRP A 375 -1.15 -1.44 124.27
C TRP A 375 -0.28 -0.21 124.57
N SER A 376 -0.46 0.85 123.79
CA SER A 376 0.27 2.13 123.89
C SER A 376 -0.71 3.29 124.13
N ASP A 377 -0.26 4.38 124.76
CA ASP A 377 -1.00 5.65 124.82
C ASP A 377 -0.65 6.60 123.66
N ALA A 378 0.42 6.30 122.90
CA ALA A 378 0.73 6.99 121.64
C ALA A 378 -0.14 6.50 120.48
N ILE A 379 -0.49 7.42 119.58
CA ILE A 379 -1.15 7.12 118.31
C ILE A 379 -0.21 6.25 117.45
N PRO A 380 -0.67 5.12 116.88
CA PRO A 380 0.14 4.33 115.96
C PRO A 380 0.37 5.04 114.63
N ALA A 381 1.59 4.94 114.07
CA ALA A 381 1.96 5.52 112.78
C ALA A 381 2.78 4.55 111.91
N LYS A 382 2.68 4.69 110.58
CA LYS A 382 3.29 3.82 109.56
C LYS A 382 3.69 4.60 108.30
N THR A 383 4.63 4.07 107.54
CA THR A 383 5.19 4.70 106.32
C THR A 383 4.86 3.96 105.01
N SER A 384 4.55 2.67 105.07
CA SER A 384 4.35 1.83 103.88
C SER A 384 2.87 1.71 103.51
N ALA A 385 2.57 1.64 102.21
CA ALA A 385 1.27 1.22 101.71
C ALA A 385 0.97 -0.22 102.18
N ASP A 386 -0.11 -0.40 102.96
CA ASP A 386 -0.56 -1.67 103.54
C ASP A 386 -1.93 -1.49 104.23
N ASP A 387 -2.60 -2.60 104.52
CA ASP A 387 -3.84 -2.66 105.30
C ASP A 387 -3.53 -2.85 106.81
N TYR A 388 -3.82 -1.83 107.62
CA TYR A 388 -3.61 -1.86 109.06
C TYR A 388 -4.93 -2.01 109.85
N THR A 389 -4.83 -2.55 111.07
CA THR A 389 -5.96 -2.68 112.00
C THR A 389 -5.60 -2.16 113.39
N VAL A 390 -6.32 -1.16 113.88
CA VAL A 390 -6.09 -0.51 115.18
C VAL A 390 -7.22 -0.83 116.16
N ASN A 391 -6.88 -1.39 117.32
CA ASN A 391 -7.80 -1.64 118.42
C ASN A 391 -7.66 -0.53 119.47
N TYR A 392 -8.74 -0.12 120.13
CA TYR A 392 -8.72 0.94 121.15
C TYR A 392 -9.56 0.59 122.39
N LYS A 393 -9.20 1.18 123.54
CA LYS A 393 -9.97 1.07 124.78
C LYS A 393 -9.87 2.34 125.64
N TYR A 394 -10.91 2.63 126.42
CA TYR A 394 -10.90 3.69 127.43
C TYR A 394 -10.57 3.08 128.78
N VAL A 395 -9.64 3.70 129.49
CA VAL A 395 -9.13 3.24 130.78
C VAL A 395 -9.57 4.23 131.86
N ASP A 396 -10.32 3.72 132.82
CA ASP A 396 -10.50 4.35 134.13
C ASP A 396 -9.23 4.06 134.95
N THR A 397 -8.56 5.11 135.40
CA THR A 397 -7.31 5.05 136.14
C THR A 397 -7.46 5.05 137.66
N ASP A 398 -8.66 5.31 138.19
CA ASP A 398 -8.99 5.11 139.61
C ASP A 398 -9.69 3.76 139.88
N GLY A 399 -10.25 3.14 138.85
CA GLY A 399 -10.73 1.76 138.82
C GLY A 399 -12.13 1.57 139.42
N ALA A 400 -12.94 2.63 139.48
CA ALA A 400 -14.34 2.56 139.88
C ALA A 400 -15.23 1.88 138.83
N TYR A 401 -14.84 1.93 137.56
CA TYR A 401 -15.48 1.31 136.40
C TYR A 401 -14.49 0.38 135.67
N ALA A 402 -15.01 -0.56 134.89
CA ALA A 402 -14.17 -1.44 134.08
C ALA A 402 -13.75 -0.72 132.79
N ASP A 403 -12.52 -0.98 132.30
CA ASP A 403 -12.06 -0.53 130.98
C ASP A 403 -13.15 -0.74 129.92
N LEU A 404 -13.53 0.34 129.23
CA LEU A 404 -14.49 0.26 128.13
C LEU A 404 -13.73 -0.18 126.88
N ILE A 405 -13.52 -1.50 126.79
CA ILE A 405 -12.95 -2.17 125.62
C ILE A 405 -14.03 -2.25 124.55
N PHE A 406 -13.79 -1.58 123.42
CA PHE A 406 -14.65 -1.71 122.25
C PHE A 406 -14.24 -2.96 121.46
N PRO A 407 -15.19 -3.82 121.06
CA PRO A 407 -14.89 -4.97 120.20
C PRO A 407 -14.64 -4.56 118.75
N ASP A 408 -14.97 -3.32 118.40
CA ASP A 408 -14.84 -2.76 117.06
C ASP A 408 -13.39 -2.29 116.84
N SER A 409 -12.63 -3.07 116.08
CA SER A 409 -11.33 -2.64 115.55
C SER A 409 -11.53 -1.65 114.40
N ILE A 410 -10.65 -0.65 114.30
CA ILE A 410 -10.62 0.34 113.23
C ILE A 410 -9.70 -0.18 112.11
N PRO A 411 -10.23 -0.62 110.94
CA PRO A 411 -9.41 -0.82 109.76
C PRO A 411 -8.97 0.53 109.19
N VAL A 412 -7.75 0.61 108.69
CA VAL A 412 -7.20 1.79 108.03
C VAL A 412 -6.10 1.36 107.07
N SER A 413 -6.22 1.78 105.82
CA SER A 413 -5.28 1.46 104.75
C SER A 413 -4.47 2.71 104.41
N ILE A 414 -3.18 2.52 104.10
CA ILE A 414 -2.42 3.50 103.32
C ILE A 414 -2.43 2.98 101.89
N ALA A 415 -3.09 3.69 100.98
CA ALA A 415 -3.15 3.29 99.57
C ALA A 415 -1.81 3.54 98.87
N PRO A 416 -1.44 2.75 97.84
CA PRO A 416 -0.33 3.07 96.96
C PRO A 416 -0.48 4.45 96.32
N ALA A 417 0.63 5.03 95.86
CA ALA A 417 0.59 6.24 95.05
C ALA A 417 -0.08 5.94 93.70
N PRO A 418 -1.05 6.76 93.24
CA PRO A 418 -1.74 6.52 91.97
C PRO A 418 -0.79 6.65 90.79
N ALA A 419 -0.90 5.74 89.83
CA ALA A 419 -0.06 5.74 88.64
C ALA A 419 -0.21 7.06 87.84
N PRO A 420 0.89 7.67 87.35
CA PRO A 420 0.80 8.74 86.37
C PRO A 420 0.22 8.21 85.05
N ASP A 421 -0.44 9.09 84.29
CA ASP A 421 -0.93 8.78 82.96
C ASP A 421 0.25 8.53 82.01
N VAL A 422 0.31 7.34 81.39
CA VAL A 422 1.40 6.89 80.52
C VAL A 422 1.64 7.84 79.33
N ASP A 423 0.59 8.48 78.82
CA ASP A 423 0.70 9.45 77.73
C ASP A 423 1.46 10.71 78.17
N THR A 424 1.43 11.04 79.46
CA THR A 424 2.10 12.22 80.04
C THR A 424 3.57 12.00 80.39
N LEU A 425 4.10 10.77 80.27
CA LEU A 425 5.52 10.50 80.47
C LEU A 425 6.39 11.19 79.39
N PRO A 426 7.58 11.69 79.75
CA PRO A 426 8.59 12.16 78.81
C PRO A 426 8.99 11.10 77.77
N ASP A 427 9.38 11.53 76.56
CA ASP A 427 9.75 10.61 75.48
C ASP A 427 10.99 9.77 75.81
N ASP A 428 11.94 10.28 76.61
CA ASP A 428 13.11 9.52 77.09
C ASP A 428 12.77 8.47 78.17
N GLN A 429 11.53 8.49 78.68
CA GLN A 429 10.96 7.46 79.54
C GLN A 429 10.02 6.51 78.79
N LYS A 430 9.83 6.65 77.46
CA LYS A 430 9.02 5.75 76.64
C LYS A 430 9.90 4.86 75.73
N PRO A 431 9.53 3.59 75.47
CA PRO A 431 10.17 2.77 74.45
C PRO A 431 9.85 3.29 73.05
N ALA A 432 10.82 3.23 72.14
CA ALA A 432 10.68 3.64 70.75
C ALA A 432 10.70 2.43 69.80
N ALA A 433 9.93 2.52 68.70
CA ALA A 433 9.99 1.56 67.60
C ALA A 433 11.33 1.65 66.85
N ILE A 434 11.74 0.55 66.21
CA ILE A 434 12.82 0.57 65.23
C ILE A 434 12.25 0.90 63.85
N ASP A 435 12.65 2.06 63.29
CA ASP A 435 12.24 2.49 61.96
C ASP A 435 12.97 1.70 60.84
N GLY A 436 12.26 1.45 59.73
CA GLY A 436 12.86 0.94 58.50
C GLY A 436 13.22 -0.55 58.52
N LEU A 437 12.46 -1.38 59.25
CA LEU A 437 12.58 -2.83 59.17
C LEU A 437 11.97 -3.35 57.85
N GLU A 438 12.70 -4.24 57.18
CA GLU A 438 12.26 -4.97 55.98
C GLU A 438 12.28 -6.48 56.26
N TYR A 439 11.48 -7.27 55.53
CA TYR A 439 11.44 -8.71 55.73
C TYR A 439 12.77 -9.39 55.34
N THR A 440 13.37 -10.10 56.30
CA THR A 440 14.67 -10.78 56.14
C THR A 440 14.59 -12.31 56.32
N GLY A 441 13.39 -12.87 56.54
CA GLY A 441 13.21 -14.28 56.87
C GLY A 441 13.84 -14.71 58.21
N SER A 442 14.08 -13.77 59.12
CA SER A 442 14.68 -13.98 60.45
C SER A 442 14.05 -13.05 61.48
N ALA A 443 14.15 -13.42 62.76
CA ALA A 443 13.61 -12.60 63.84
C ALA A 443 14.40 -11.30 64.03
N GLN A 444 13.69 -10.18 64.13
CA GLN A 444 14.22 -8.82 64.26
C GLN A 444 13.68 -8.17 65.54
N ASP A 445 14.53 -7.47 66.30
CA ASP A 445 14.08 -6.67 67.44
C ASP A 445 13.08 -5.59 66.98
N LEU A 446 12.03 -5.36 67.75
CA LEU A 446 10.94 -4.43 67.40
C LEU A 446 11.02 -3.07 68.11
N ILE A 447 11.72 -3.04 69.24
CA ILE A 447 11.91 -1.87 70.11
C ILE A 447 13.40 -1.54 70.17
N ASP A 448 13.75 -0.26 70.09
CA ASP A 448 15.14 0.17 70.22
C ASP A 448 15.66 -0.19 71.62
N ARG A 449 16.75 -0.96 71.64
CA ARG A 449 17.38 -1.49 72.85
C ARG A 449 17.92 -0.42 73.78
N ASP A 450 18.16 0.78 73.28
CA ASP A 450 18.61 1.95 74.05
C ASP A 450 17.41 2.78 74.60
N THR A 451 16.16 2.29 74.45
CA THR A 451 14.94 2.95 74.95
C THR A 451 14.07 2.04 75.85
N PRO A 452 13.36 2.60 76.86
CA PRO A 452 13.49 3.96 77.37
C PRO A 452 14.87 4.19 78.01
N ALA A 453 15.38 5.42 77.93
CA ALA A 453 16.71 5.75 78.44
C ALA A 453 16.74 5.84 79.98
N THR A 454 15.59 6.13 80.61
CA THR A 454 15.37 6.04 82.06
C THR A 454 13.98 5.49 82.34
N LEU A 455 13.77 4.86 83.50
CA LEU A 455 12.43 4.48 83.96
C LEU A 455 11.78 5.65 84.74
N PRO A 456 10.43 5.73 84.81
CA PRO A 456 9.74 6.70 85.65
C PRO A 456 10.12 6.56 87.13
N ASP A 457 10.12 7.69 87.86
CA ASP A 457 10.40 7.71 89.30
C ASP A 457 9.38 6.82 90.06
N GLY A 458 9.88 5.86 90.85
CA GLY A 458 9.07 4.88 91.58
C GLY A 458 8.99 3.48 90.94
N TYR A 459 9.52 3.29 89.72
CA TYR A 459 9.39 2.02 88.98
C TYR A 459 10.77 1.43 88.63
N ASP A 460 10.95 0.12 88.82
CA ASP A 460 12.23 -0.57 88.60
C ASP A 460 12.23 -1.53 87.39
N GLN A 461 11.05 -1.80 86.81
CA GLN A 461 10.87 -2.75 85.72
C GLN A 461 9.97 -2.21 84.60
N ILE A 462 10.33 -2.53 83.35
CA ILE A 462 9.45 -2.43 82.18
C ILE A 462 9.15 -3.83 81.64
N TRP A 463 7.88 -4.05 81.26
CA TRP A 463 7.41 -5.29 80.68
C TRP A 463 6.67 -5.01 79.37
N TYR A 464 6.88 -5.86 78.36
CA TYR A 464 6.27 -5.78 77.04
C TYR A 464 5.31 -6.94 76.78
N SER A 465 4.34 -6.73 75.89
CA SER A 465 3.42 -7.75 75.39
C SER A 465 3.19 -7.59 73.88
N THR A 466 3.15 -8.71 73.17
CA THR A 466 2.87 -8.80 71.72
C THR A 466 1.52 -9.46 71.42
N ASP A 467 0.70 -9.71 72.45
CA ASP A 467 -0.52 -10.53 72.38
C ASP A 467 -1.72 -9.85 73.06
N GLY A 468 -1.76 -8.51 72.98
CA GLY A 468 -2.83 -7.69 73.55
C GLY A 468 -2.86 -7.68 75.09
N GLY A 469 -1.71 -7.90 75.74
CA GLY A 469 -1.59 -7.93 77.20
C GLY A 469 -1.90 -9.28 77.83
N SER A 470 -1.99 -10.36 77.04
CA SER A 470 -2.31 -11.71 77.53
C SER A 470 -1.10 -12.37 78.21
N THR A 471 0.11 -12.12 77.70
CA THR A 471 1.38 -12.48 78.32
C THR A 471 2.32 -11.27 78.33
N TRP A 472 3.20 -11.23 79.34
CA TRP A 472 4.12 -10.12 79.57
C TRP A 472 5.55 -10.65 79.75
N SER A 473 6.53 -9.93 79.21
CA SER A 473 7.95 -10.30 79.20
C SER A 473 8.85 -9.08 79.37
N GLN A 474 9.96 -9.21 80.11
CA GLN A 474 11.01 -8.17 80.19
C GLN A 474 11.99 -8.22 79.00
N ASN A 475 11.95 -9.28 78.18
CA ASN A 475 12.73 -9.33 76.95
C ASN A 475 12.12 -8.39 75.89
N ILE A 476 13.00 -7.74 75.12
CA ILE A 476 12.63 -6.95 73.94
C ILE A 476 11.85 -7.84 72.95
N PRO A 477 10.65 -7.40 72.50
CA PRO A 477 9.87 -8.11 71.49
C PRO A 477 10.59 -8.26 70.15
N THR A 478 10.30 -9.35 69.44
CA THR A 478 10.83 -9.63 68.10
C THR A 478 9.72 -10.01 67.12
N GLY A 479 9.74 -9.43 65.91
CA GLY A 479 8.91 -9.82 64.77
C GLY A 479 9.70 -10.68 63.80
N THR A 480 9.05 -11.40 62.88
CA THR A 480 9.73 -12.23 61.86
C THR A 480 9.11 -12.04 60.49
N ASP A 481 7.79 -12.01 60.43
CA ASP A 481 7.00 -11.75 59.21
C ASP A 481 6.79 -10.24 59.00
N ALA A 482 6.47 -9.84 57.78
CA ALA A 482 6.05 -8.48 57.44
C ALA A 482 4.68 -8.15 58.06
N GLY A 483 4.43 -6.86 58.25
CA GLY A 483 3.18 -6.33 58.81
C GLY A 483 3.38 -5.47 60.05
N ASP A 484 2.25 -5.02 60.61
CA ASP A 484 2.18 -4.12 61.76
C ASP A 484 2.11 -4.89 63.08
N TYR A 485 3.01 -4.58 64.00
CA TYR A 485 3.08 -5.14 65.35
C TYR A 485 2.67 -4.06 66.36
N GLU A 486 1.58 -4.29 67.08
CA GLU A 486 1.21 -3.50 68.27
C GLU A 486 1.89 -4.10 69.50
N ILE A 487 2.78 -3.33 70.12
CA ILE A 487 3.52 -3.69 71.33
C ILE A 487 2.95 -2.89 72.49
N LEU A 488 2.32 -3.58 73.44
CA LEU A 488 1.92 -2.96 74.70
C LEU A 488 3.10 -2.98 75.69
N TYR A 489 3.24 -1.92 76.47
CA TYR A 489 4.22 -1.83 77.54
C TYR A 489 3.58 -1.34 78.86
N LYS A 490 4.18 -1.77 79.97
CA LYS A 490 3.82 -1.32 81.32
C LYS A 490 5.06 -1.17 82.20
N TYR A 491 4.97 -0.30 83.19
CA TYR A 491 5.98 -0.17 84.25
C TYR A 491 5.44 -0.80 85.52
N VAL A 492 6.31 -1.52 86.23
CA VAL A 492 5.99 -2.24 87.46
C VAL A 492 6.91 -1.74 88.57
N ASP A 493 6.33 -1.49 89.73
CA ASP A 493 7.03 -1.29 90.99
C ASP A 493 7.11 -2.62 91.76
N ALA A 494 8.32 -3.06 92.09
CA ALA A 494 8.53 -4.30 92.84
C ALA A 494 8.16 -4.22 94.34
N ASP A 495 8.06 -3.03 94.93
CA ASP A 495 7.77 -2.83 96.35
C ASP A 495 6.27 -2.57 96.65
N GLU A 496 5.41 -2.52 95.61
CA GLU A 496 3.95 -2.31 95.64
C GLU A 496 3.51 -1.00 96.37
N ASP A 497 4.36 0.03 96.39
CA ASP A 497 4.06 1.35 96.96
C ASP A 497 3.56 2.37 95.92
N HIS A 498 3.68 2.05 94.63
CA HIS A 498 2.98 2.69 93.50
C HIS A 498 2.06 1.69 92.76
N GLU A 499 0.99 2.18 92.11
CA GLU A 499 0.21 1.37 91.16
C GLU A 499 0.94 1.19 89.81
N ASP A 500 0.86 0.02 89.16
CA ASP A 500 1.44 -0.21 87.82
C ASP A 500 0.99 0.84 86.79
N ILE A 501 1.94 1.50 86.11
CA ILE A 501 1.63 2.32 84.93
C ILE A 501 1.30 1.37 83.77
N THR A 502 0.05 1.38 83.33
CA THR A 502 -0.47 0.53 82.25
C THR A 502 -1.08 1.35 81.12
N GLY A 503 -1.24 0.73 79.95
CA GLY A 503 -1.90 1.34 78.78
C GLY A 503 -0.95 1.93 77.73
N GLY A 504 0.36 1.85 77.92
CA GLY A 504 1.33 2.27 76.92
C GLY A 504 1.31 1.33 75.71
N SER A 505 1.30 1.89 74.50
CA SER A 505 1.44 1.14 73.25
C SER A 505 2.43 1.81 72.31
N VAL A 506 3.08 1.01 71.48
CA VAL A 506 3.90 1.45 70.35
C VAL A 506 3.68 0.52 69.17
N THR A 507 3.53 1.09 67.98
CA THR A 507 3.35 0.35 66.73
C THR A 507 4.63 0.39 65.93
N VAL A 508 5.03 -0.75 65.37
CA VAL A 508 6.18 -0.88 64.48
C VAL A 508 5.81 -1.77 63.29
N SER A 509 6.28 -1.40 62.11
CA SER A 509 5.99 -2.11 60.86
C SER A 509 7.25 -2.76 60.33
N ILE A 510 7.18 -4.04 59.97
CA ILE A 510 8.18 -4.70 59.11
C ILE A 510 7.62 -4.64 57.68
N ALA A 511 8.29 -3.93 56.78
CA ALA A 511 7.89 -3.87 55.38
C ALA A 511 8.10 -5.22 54.68
N PRO A 512 7.27 -5.59 53.67
CA PRO A 512 7.57 -6.70 52.77
C PRO A 512 8.92 -6.51 52.08
N ALA A 513 9.55 -7.60 51.66
CA ALA A 513 10.73 -7.52 50.82
C ALA A 513 10.35 -7.20 49.36
N ASP A 514 11.08 -6.28 48.74
CA ASP A 514 10.94 -5.89 47.33
C ASP A 514 10.81 -7.13 46.40
N ALA A 515 9.85 -7.08 45.48
CA ALA A 515 9.71 -8.09 44.45
C ALA A 515 10.94 -8.13 43.53
N PRO A 516 11.45 -9.31 43.12
CA PRO A 516 12.54 -9.39 42.16
C PRO A 516 12.11 -8.86 40.78
N SER A 517 13.04 -8.47 39.91
CA SER A 517 12.65 -8.08 38.54
C SER A 517 12.05 -9.27 37.77
N ALA A 518 10.96 -9.07 37.03
CA ALA A 518 10.37 -10.06 36.12
C ALA A 518 11.37 -10.60 35.08
N ASP A 519 12.37 -9.80 34.69
CA ASP A 519 13.45 -10.22 33.79
C ASP A 519 14.40 -11.25 34.42
N SER A 520 14.47 -11.32 35.75
CA SER A 520 15.30 -12.29 36.48
C SER A 520 14.69 -13.68 36.58
N LEU A 521 13.41 -13.84 36.25
CA LEU A 521 12.71 -15.13 36.26
C LEU A 521 13.20 -16.06 35.16
N THR A 522 13.42 -17.33 35.50
CA THR A 522 13.77 -18.38 34.54
C THR A 522 12.53 -18.87 33.77
N ASP A 523 12.73 -19.53 32.64
CA ASP A 523 11.64 -20.13 31.85
C ASP A 523 10.79 -21.11 32.67
N ALA A 524 11.40 -21.82 33.63
CA ALA A 524 10.69 -22.73 34.54
C ALA A 524 9.68 -22.00 35.46
N ASN A 525 9.90 -20.70 35.69
CA ASN A 525 9.06 -19.82 36.50
C ASN A 525 8.02 -19.05 35.68
N LYS A 526 8.11 -19.02 34.35
CA LYS A 526 7.18 -18.30 33.47
C LYS A 526 6.13 -19.25 32.91
N PRO A 527 4.86 -18.84 32.74
CA PRO A 527 3.94 -19.54 31.86
C PRO A 527 4.48 -19.50 30.43
N SER A 528 4.11 -20.48 29.62
CA SER A 528 4.42 -20.51 28.18
C SER A 528 3.13 -20.43 27.39
N ALA A 529 3.16 -19.78 26.23
CA ALA A 529 2.05 -19.84 25.28
C ALA A 529 1.73 -21.29 24.91
N VAL A 530 0.47 -21.58 24.58
CA VAL A 530 0.11 -22.86 23.95
C VAL A 530 0.39 -22.73 22.46
N ASP A 531 1.29 -23.57 21.94
CA ASP A 531 1.65 -23.62 20.53
C ASP A 531 0.50 -24.18 19.66
N ASP A 532 0.53 -23.86 18.36
CA ASP A 532 -0.36 -24.41 17.32
C ASP A 532 -1.88 -24.26 17.59
N LEU A 533 -2.30 -23.21 18.33
CA LEU A 533 -3.71 -22.86 18.48
C LEU A 533 -4.29 -22.35 17.15
N ALA A 534 -5.36 -22.99 16.69
CA ALA A 534 -6.20 -22.52 15.59
C ALA A 534 -7.66 -22.44 16.05
N TYR A 535 -8.50 -21.65 15.37
CA TYR A 535 -9.90 -21.52 15.73
C TYR A 535 -10.65 -22.86 15.66
N THR A 536 -11.42 -23.17 16.71
CA THR A 536 -12.21 -24.42 16.82
C THR A 536 -13.69 -24.18 17.16
N GLY A 537 -14.11 -22.92 17.30
CA GLY A 537 -15.44 -22.57 17.82
C GLY A 537 -15.67 -23.04 19.27
N SER A 538 -14.61 -23.16 20.06
CA SER A 538 -14.64 -23.60 21.47
C SER A 538 -13.51 -22.95 22.25
N ALA A 539 -13.69 -22.76 23.55
CA ALA A 539 -12.69 -22.15 24.42
C ALA A 539 -11.44 -23.05 24.56
N GLN A 540 -10.26 -22.47 24.33
CA GLN A 540 -8.95 -23.10 24.35
C GLN A 540 -8.04 -22.40 25.36
N ASN A 541 -7.25 -23.15 26.12
CA ASN A 541 -6.30 -22.59 27.07
C ASN A 541 -5.23 -21.76 26.34
N LEU A 542 -5.00 -20.54 26.78
CA LEU A 542 -4.04 -19.61 26.16
C LEU A 542 -2.58 -19.89 26.59
N VAL A 543 -2.39 -20.31 27.84
CA VAL A 543 -1.05 -20.57 28.41
C VAL A 543 -0.99 -21.89 29.16
N THR A 544 0.19 -22.50 29.18
CA THR A 544 0.55 -23.54 30.15
C THR A 544 1.09 -22.89 31.43
N PRO A 545 0.70 -23.36 32.63
CA PRO A 545 1.17 -22.79 33.90
C PRO A 545 2.67 -22.99 34.10
N PRO A 546 3.34 -22.17 34.94
CA PRO A 546 4.77 -22.30 35.20
C PRO A 546 5.06 -23.63 35.90
N SER A 547 6.21 -24.23 35.58
CA SER A 547 6.59 -25.53 36.15
C SER A 547 6.96 -25.48 37.64
N THR A 548 7.45 -24.33 38.11
CA THR A 548 7.80 -24.02 39.50
C THR A 548 7.59 -22.54 39.78
N LEU A 549 6.94 -22.18 40.89
CA LEU A 549 6.80 -20.77 41.27
C LEU A 549 8.16 -20.15 41.67
N PRO A 550 8.31 -18.80 41.60
CA PRO A 550 9.50 -18.11 42.10
C PRO A 550 9.68 -18.31 43.62
N GLU A 551 10.92 -18.24 44.11
CA GLU A 551 11.21 -18.31 45.55
C GLU A 551 10.55 -17.11 46.28
N GLY A 552 9.89 -17.39 47.42
CA GLY A 552 9.09 -16.41 48.15
C GLY A 552 7.59 -16.40 47.80
N TYR A 553 7.18 -17.01 46.67
CA TYR A 553 5.79 -16.92 46.18
C TYR A 553 5.09 -18.30 46.13
N ASP A 554 3.82 -18.34 46.52
CA ASP A 554 3.03 -19.58 46.60
C ASP A 554 1.77 -19.60 45.73
N GLN A 555 1.42 -18.48 45.07
CA GLN A 555 0.32 -18.37 44.12
C GLN A 555 0.75 -17.74 42.79
N VAL A 556 0.06 -18.12 41.72
CA VAL A 556 0.12 -17.46 40.40
C VAL A 556 -1.29 -17.05 39.98
N TRP A 557 -1.40 -15.84 39.45
CA TRP A 557 -2.63 -15.24 38.97
C TRP A 557 -2.44 -14.72 37.54
N TYR A 558 -3.49 -14.83 36.74
CA TYR A 558 -3.54 -14.47 35.33
C TYR A 558 -4.57 -13.37 35.08
N SER A 559 -4.33 -12.57 34.04
CA SER A 559 -5.19 -11.51 33.53
C SER A 559 -5.19 -11.57 32.00
N THR A 560 -6.32 -11.25 31.37
CA THR A 560 -6.44 -11.04 29.91
C THR A 560 -6.89 -9.62 29.57
N ASP A 561 -6.89 -8.70 30.54
CA ASP A 561 -7.41 -7.34 30.41
C ASP A 561 -6.38 -6.27 30.84
N GLY A 562 -5.08 -6.60 30.78
CA GLY A 562 -4.00 -5.69 31.16
C GLY A 562 -3.80 -5.53 32.68
N GLY A 563 -4.37 -6.42 33.49
CA GLY A 563 -4.21 -6.45 34.95
C GLY A 563 -5.36 -5.81 35.72
N ASN A 564 -6.49 -5.54 35.08
CA ASN A 564 -7.69 -4.99 35.71
C ASN A 564 -8.46 -6.07 36.49
N THR A 565 -8.48 -7.32 36.01
CA THR A 565 -9.06 -8.46 36.74
C THR A 565 -8.11 -9.66 36.78
N TRP A 566 -8.03 -10.30 37.94
CA TRP A 566 -7.08 -11.38 38.22
C TRP A 566 -7.80 -12.68 38.60
N SER A 567 -7.32 -13.80 38.06
CA SER A 567 -7.85 -15.15 38.34
C SER A 567 -6.72 -16.18 38.49
N GLN A 568 -6.87 -17.17 39.38
CA GLN A 568 -5.96 -18.33 39.43
C GLN A 568 -6.29 -19.39 38.38
N THR A 569 -7.41 -19.26 37.66
CA THR A 569 -7.78 -20.15 36.56
C THR A 569 -6.98 -19.78 35.32
N ILE A 570 -6.44 -20.79 34.61
CA ILE A 570 -5.78 -20.60 33.31
C ILE A 570 -6.75 -19.90 32.35
N PRO A 571 -6.37 -18.77 31.73
CA PRO A 571 -7.26 -18.04 30.82
C PRO A 571 -7.47 -18.80 29.51
N THR A 572 -8.63 -18.57 28.90
CA THR A 572 -9.04 -19.22 27.65
C THR A 572 -9.50 -18.21 26.61
N GLY A 573 -9.02 -18.33 25.37
CA GLY A 573 -9.56 -17.64 24.20
C GLY A 573 -10.53 -18.57 23.45
N THR A 574 -11.48 -18.00 22.69
CA THR A 574 -12.41 -18.80 21.86
C THR A 574 -12.25 -18.45 20.40
N ASP A 575 -12.12 -17.15 20.13
CA ASP A 575 -12.05 -16.57 18.80
C ASP A 575 -10.58 -16.44 18.34
N ALA A 576 -10.36 -16.36 17.04
CA ALA A 576 -9.04 -16.10 16.48
C ALA A 576 -8.53 -14.70 16.85
N GLY A 577 -7.22 -14.51 16.82
CA GLY A 577 -6.55 -13.25 17.11
C GLY A 577 -5.46 -13.35 18.17
N ASP A 578 -4.87 -12.19 18.47
CA ASP A 578 -3.78 -12.04 19.43
C ASP A 578 -4.32 -11.76 20.83
N TYR A 579 -3.85 -12.56 21.80
CA TYR A 579 -4.15 -12.41 23.21
C TYR A 579 -2.85 -12.10 23.98
N GLU A 580 -2.92 -11.18 24.94
CA GLU A 580 -1.85 -10.98 25.92
C GLU A 580 -2.31 -11.45 27.29
N VAL A 581 -1.59 -12.43 27.86
CA VAL A 581 -1.83 -12.90 29.23
C VAL A 581 -0.84 -12.22 30.17
N SER A 582 -1.33 -11.29 30.99
CA SER A 582 -0.56 -10.71 32.09
C SER A 582 -0.53 -11.68 33.27
N VAL A 583 0.60 -11.75 33.97
CA VAL A 583 0.84 -12.73 35.05
C VAL A 583 1.38 -11.99 36.27
N LYS A 584 0.89 -12.36 37.46
CA LYS A 584 1.48 -11.97 38.73
C LYS A 584 1.66 -13.15 39.67
N TYR A 585 2.64 -13.04 40.56
CA TYR A 585 2.86 -13.99 41.66
C TYR A 585 2.60 -13.28 42.98
N VAL A 586 1.97 -14.01 43.89
CA VAL A 586 1.54 -13.50 45.20
C VAL A 586 2.12 -14.41 46.27
N ASP A 587 2.67 -13.83 47.33
CA ASP A 587 2.94 -14.53 48.60
C ASP A 587 1.71 -14.40 49.50
N SER A 588 1.05 -15.52 49.80
CA SER A 588 -0.14 -15.51 50.64
C SER A 588 0.10 -15.04 52.08
N ASN A 589 1.35 -14.95 52.53
CA ASN A 589 1.73 -14.45 53.85
C ASN A 589 2.09 -12.95 53.86
N GLY A 590 2.26 -12.32 52.69
CA GLY A 590 2.58 -10.89 52.56
C GLY A 590 4.00 -10.50 52.94
N ASN A 591 4.94 -11.46 53.02
CA ASN A 591 6.34 -11.21 53.34
C ASN A 591 7.13 -10.66 52.12
N HIS A 592 6.59 -10.85 50.92
CA HIS A 592 7.11 -10.28 49.66
C HIS A 592 6.03 -9.47 48.94
N ASP A 593 6.44 -8.38 48.26
CA ASP A 593 5.56 -7.62 47.37
C ASP A 593 5.12 -8.46 46.14
N ASP A 594 3.92 -8.18 45.62
CA ASP A 594 3.37 -8.84 44.42
C ASP A 594 4.30 -8.70 43.20
N LEU A 595 4.81 -9.82 42.70
CA LEU A 595 5.66 -9.84 41.51
C LEU A 595 4.81 -9.71 40.26
N THR A 596 4.89 -8.55 39.60
CA THR A 596 4.14 -8.20 38.38
C THR A 596 5.08 -7.97 37.19
N GLY A 597 4.54 -7.72 35.99
CA GLY A 597 5.32 -7.36 34.80
C GLY A 597 5.74 -8.53 33.90
N VAL A 598 5.21 -9.74 34.13
CA VAL A 598 5.32 -10.85 33.16
C VAL A 598 4.11 -10.82 32.23
N THR A 599 4.34 -10.70 30.93
CA THR A 599 3.32 -10.89 29.89
C THR A 599 3.68 -12.05 28.97
N VAL A 600 2.67 -12.77 28.50
CA VAL A 600 2.80 -13.86 27.54
C VAL A 600 1.88 -13.59 26.35
N PRO A 601 2.42 -13.17 25.19
CA PRO A 601 1.63 -13.08 23.97
C PRO A 601 1.34 -14.49 23.43
N VAL A 602 0.12 -14.70 22.93
CA VAL A 602 -0.31 -15.94 22.31
C VAL A 602 -1.40 -15.66 21.27
N THR A 603 -1.24 -16.26 20.10
CA THR A 603 -2.17 -16.09 18.97
C THR A 603 -3.00 -17.36 18.82
N ILE A 604 -4.32 -17.20 18.66
CA ILE A 604 -5.16 -18.25 18.07
C ILE A 604 -5.27 -17.94 16.59
N ALA A 605 -4.68 -18.77 15.73
CA ALA A 605 -4.74 -18.56 14.28
C ALA A 605 -6.19 -18.77 13.77
N PRO A 606 -6.59 -18.08 12.68
CA PRO A 606 -7.84 -18.40 11.99
C PRO A 606 -7.85 -19.87 11.50
N ALA A 607 -9.04 -20.45 11.37
CA ALA A 607 -9.20 -21.77 10.79
C ALA A 607 -8.99 -21.73 9.27
N GLU A 608 -8.29 -22.74 8.72
CA GLU A 608 -8.09 -22.87 7.27
C GLU A 608 -9.43 -22.85 6.51
N ALA A 609 -9.49 -22.03 5.45
CA ALA A 609 -10.66 -21.95 4.58
C ALA A 609 -11.00 -23.31 3.95
N PRO A 610 -12.29 -23.69 3.84
CA PRO A 610 -12.67 -24.95 3.21
C PRO A 610 -12.40 -24.89 1.70
N ASP A 611 -11.98 -26.00 1.07
CA ASP A 611 -11.75 -26.05 -0.38
C ASP A 611 -12.97 -25.55 -1.17
N ALA A 612 -12.79 -24.56 -2.05
CA ALA A 612 -13.83 -23.98 -2.92
C ALA A 612 -14.62 -25.02 -3.75
N SER A 613 -14.03 -26.18 -4.04
CA SER A 613 -14.71 -27.30 -4.69
C SER A 613 -15.82 -27.92 -3.82
N SER A 614 -15.70 -27.84 -2.48
CA SER A 614 -16.66 -28.37 -1.50
C SER A 614 -17.97 -27.58 -1.40
N LEU A 615 -17.97 -26.30 -1.81
CA LEU A 615 -19.15 -25.45 -1.77
C LEU A 615 -20.32 -25.99 -2.59
N THR A 616 -21.52 -25.92 -2.03
CA THR A 616 -22.75 -26.36 -2.68
C THR A 616 -23.19 -25.41 -3.80
N ALA A 617 -24.09 -25.86 -4.69
CA ALA A 617 -24.63 -25.00 -5.75
C ALA A 617 -25.40 -23.76 -5.23
N ALA A 618 -25.93 -23.81 -4.00
CA ALA A 618 -26.59 -22.67 -3.37
C ALA A 618 -25.60 -21.61 -2.87
N GLN A 619 -24.34 -22.00 -2.67
CA GLN A 619 -23.21 -21.22 -2.17
C GLN A 619 -22.23 -20.82 -3.28
N LYS A 620 -22.58 -21.02 -4.55
CA LYS A 620 -21.77 -20.58 -5.70
C LYS A 620 -22.55 -19.50 -6.45
N PRO A 621 -21.94 -18.35 -6.80
CA PRO A 621 -22.54 -17.42 -7.72
C PRO A 621 -22.66 -18.07 -9.11
N THR A 622 -23.55 -17.55 -9.95
CA THR A 622 -23.79 -18.14 -11.28
C THR A 622 -23.80 -17.07 -12.36
N ALA A 623 -23.17 -17.34 -13.51
CA ALA A 623 -23.15 -16.42 -14.64
C ALA A 623 -24.57 -16.03 -15.07
N VAL A 624 -24.80 -14.75 -15.38
CA VAL A 624 -26.05 -14.30 -16.00
C VAL A 624 -26.08 -14.81 -17.43
N ASN A 625 -27.14 -15.54 -17.78
CA ASN A 625 -27.24 -16.23 -19.07
C ASN A 625 -27.91 -15.34 -20.14
N GLY A 626 -27.36 -15.38 -21.36
CA GLY A 626 -27.98 -14.72 -22.52
C GLY A 626 -27.70 -13.22 -22.62
N LEU A 627 -26.65 -12.72 -21.97
CA LEU A 627 -26.16 -11.36 -22.15
C LEU A 627 -25.72 -11.14 -23.60
N ALA A 628 -26.15 -10.02 -24.18
CA ALA A 628 -25.73 -9.53 -25.48
C ALA A 628 -25.37 -8.05 -25.34
N TYR A 629 -24.55 -7.52 -26.24
CA TYR A 629 -24.18 -6.11 -26.19
C TYR A 629 -25.42 -5.21 -26.35
N THR A 630 -25.59 -4.27 -25.42
CA THR A 630 -26.70 -3.31 -25.41
C THR A 630 -26.24 -1.85 -25.35
N GLY A 631 -24.93 -1.59 -25.19
CA GLY A 631 -24.40 -0.26 -24.91
C GLY A 631 -24.80 0.30 -23.55
N SER A 632 -25.02 -0.57 -22.56
CA SER A 632 -25.37 -0.22 -21.18
C SER A 632 -24.82 -1.28 -20.22
N GLU A 633 -24.68 -0.92 -18.94
CA GLU A 633 -24.22 -1.83 -17.88
C GLU A 633 -25.18 -3.02 -17.70
N GLN A 634 -24.61 -4.21 -17.60
CA GLN A 634 -25.32 -5.47 -17.40
C GLN A 634 -24.65 -6.26 -16.28
N GLU A 635 -25.41 -6.75 -15.31
CA GLU A 635 -24.92 -7.62 -14.23
C GLU A 635 -24.31 -8.89 -14.81
N LEU A 636 -23.09 -9.22 -14.37
CA LEU A 636 -22.30 -10.36 -14.89
C LEU A 636 -22.65 -11.68 -14.19
N VAL A 637 -22.98 -11.63 -12.90
CA VAL A 637 -23.26 -12.80 -12.07
C VAL A 637 -24.49 -12.60 -11.18
N ASN A 638 -25.19 -13.69 -10.90
CA ASN A 638 -26.20 -13.76 -9.85
C ASN A 638 -25.51 -14.11 -8.53
N ALA A 639 -25.84 -13.39 -7.47
CA ALA A 639 -25.39 -13.66 -6.10
C ALA A 639 -25.65 -15.12 -5.66
N PRO A 640 -24.84 -15.67 -4.74
CA PRO A 640 -25.14 -16.95 -4.12
C PRO A 640 -26.39 -16.84 -3.25
N SER A 641 -27.23 -17.88 -3.21
CA SER A 641 -28.48 -17.90 -2.45
C SER A 641 -28.31 -18.11 -0.93
N SER A 642 -27.10 -18.48 -0.50
CA SER A 642 -26.71 -18.71 0.89
C SER A 642 -25.19 -18.65 0.98
N LEU A 643 -24.63 -18.17 2.09
CA LEU A 643 -23.17 -18.16 2.30
C LEU A 643 -22.64 -19.51 2.83
N PRO A 644 -21.32 -19.76 2.75
CA PRO A 644 -20.65 -20.82 3.49
C PRO A 644 -20.84 -20.66 5.02
N ALA A 645 -20.75 -21.75 5.79
CA ALA A 645 -20.83 -21.64 7.25
C ALA A 645 -19.52 -21.06 7.78
N GLY A 646 -19.60 -20.06 8.68
CA GLY A 646 -18.44 -19.31 9.15
C GLY A 646 -18.08 -18.09 8.30
N TYR A 647 -18.88 -17.74 7.29
CA TYR A 647 -18.65 -16.58 6.43
C TYR A 647 -19.94 -15.76 6.32
N ASP A 648 -19.83 -14.43 6.38
CA ASP A 648 -20.95 -13.49 6.46
C ASP A 648 -20.96 -12.46 5.31
N GLU A 649 -19.86 -12.30 4.58
CA GLU A 649 -19.78 -11.47 3.37
C GLU A 649 -19.37 -12.26 2.11
N VAL A 650 -19.73 -11.72 0.95
CA VAL A 650 -19.26 -12.18 -0.37
C VAL A 650 -18.78 -10.98 -1.18
N TRP A 651 -17.58 -11.12 -1.75
CA TRP A 651 -16.92 -10.09 -2.52
C TRP A 651 -16.58 -10.61 -3.93
N TYR A 652 -16.62 -9.70 -4.89
CA TYR A 652 -16.42 -9.95 -6.32
C TYR A 652 -15.27 -9.10 -6.85
N SER A 653 -14.61 -9.61 -7.88
CA SER A 653 -13.53 -8.93 -8.59
C SER A 653 -13.60 -9.24 -10.08
N THR A 654 -13.37 -8.23 -10.93
CA THR A 654 -13.31 -8.36 -12.40
C THR A 654 -11.88 -8.27 -12.95
N ASP A 655 -10.88 -8.00 -12.09
CA ASP A 655 -9.48 -7.77 -12.46
C ASP A 655 -8.53 -8.90 -12.01
N GLY A 656 -9.09 -10.04 -11.61
CA GLY A 656 -8.33 -11.21 -11.14
C GLY A 656 -8.10 -11.27 -9.63
N GLY A 657 -8.54 -10.26 -8.88
CA GLY A 657 -8.45 -10.20 -7.42
C GLY A 657 -7.59 -9.05 -6.90
N ASN A 658 -7.26 -8.07 -7.75
CA ASN A 658 -6.49 -6.88 -7.36
C ASN A 658 -7.40 -5.86 -6.65
N THR A 659 -8.63 -5.69 -7.14
CA THR A 659 -9.69 -4.92 -6.47
C THR A 659 -10.90 -5.80 -6.19
N TRP A 660 -11.58 -5.52 -5.06
CA TRP A 660 -12.73 -6.29 -4.57
C TRP A 660 -13.88 -5.33 -4.22
N SER A 661 -15.11 -5.73 -4.54
CA SER A 661 -16.35 -5.04 -4.13
C SER A 661 -17.42 -6.03 -3.68
N GLN A 662 -18.31 -5.62 -2.78
CA GLN A 662 -19.52 -6.39 -2.44
C GLN A 662 -20.64 -6.22 -3.48
N ASP A 663 -20.57 -5.16 -4.30
CA ASP A 663 -21.53 -4.92 -5.37
C ASP A 663 -21.42 -6.00 -6.47
N ILE A 664 -22.56 -6.35 -7.07
CA ILE A 664 -22.58 -7.28 -8.19
C ILE A 664 -21.87 -6.65 -9.40
N PRO A 665 -20.81 -7.26 -9.92
CA PRO A 665 -20.02 -6.65 -10.98
C PRO A 665 -20.83 -6.56 -12.29
N THR A 666 -20.68 -5.43 -12.97
CA THR A 666 -21.31 -5.14 -14.26
C THR A 666 -20.29 -5.11 -15.39
N GLY A 667 -20.74 -5.44 -16.60
CA GLY A 667 -19.98 -5.27 -17.84
C GLY A 667 -20.81 -4.49 -18.86
N ILE A 668 -20.12 -3.75 -19.74
CA ILE A 668 -20.74 -2.97 -20.83
C ILE A 668 -20.36 -3.58 -22.18
N GLU A 669 -19.06 -3.84 -22.37
CA GLU A 669 -18.46 -4.25 -23.64
C GLU A 669 -18.79 -5.71 -24.01
N ALA A 670 -18.75 -6.02 -25.30
CA ALA A 670 -18.86 -7.40 -25.76
C ALA A 670 -17.54 -8.13 -25.48
N GLY A 671 -17.59 -9.28 -24.80
CA GLY A 671 -16.36 -9.97 -24.41
C GLY A 671 -16.58 -11.09 -23.40
N ASN A 672 -15.47 -11.74 -23.05
CA ASN A 672 -15.41 -12.76 -21.99
C ASN A 672 -14.89 -12.12 -20.71
N TYR A 673 -15.72 -12.12 -19.67
CA TYR A 673 -15.38 -11.69 -18.33
C TYR A 673 -15.12 -12.91 -17.46
N THR A 674 -14.20 -12.80 -16.51
CA THR A 674 -14.01 -13.77 -15.43
C THR A 674 -14.21 -13.04 -14.11
N VAL A 675 -15.29 -13.36 -13.40
CA VAL A 675 -15.53 -12.79 -12.07
C VAL A 675 -14.87 -13.70 -11.04
N SER A 676 -13.83 -13.22 -10.39
CA SER A 676 -13.27 -13.83 -9.19
C SER A 676 -14.17 -13.53 -7.99
N VAL A 677 -14.28 -14.49 -7.07
CA VAL A 677 -15.17 -14.43 -5.91
C VAL A 677 -14.39 -14.86 -4.67
N LYS A 678 -14.56 -14.13 -3.57
CA LYS A 678 -14.15 -14.56 -2.24
C LYS A 678 -15.28 -14.45 -1.23
N TYR A 679 -15.23 -15.27 -0.18
CA TYR A 679 -16.04 -15.09 1.01
C TYR A 679 -15.15 -14.66 2.16
N VAL A 680 -15.65 -13.71 2.95
CA VAL A 680 -14.95 -13.11 4.09
C VAL A 680 -15.73 -13.44 5.35
N ASP A 681 -15.00 -13.67 6.44
CA ASP A 681 -15.52 -13.77 7.80
C ASP A 681 -15.13 -12.48 8.55
N THR A 682 -16.10 -11.60 8.83
CA THR A 682 -15.79 -10.31 9.47
C THR A 682 -15.33 -10.44 10.93
N ASP A 683 -15.61 -11.58 11.58
CA ASP A 683 -15.10 -11.89 12.93
C ASP A 683 -13.65 -12.44 12.88
N GLY A 684 -13.08 -12.71 11.70
CA GLY A 684 -11.68 -13.13 11.50
C GLY A 684 -11.34 -14.55 11.99
N ASN A 685 -12.35 -15.38 12.27
CA ASN A 685 -12.19 -16.74 12.79
C ASN A 685 -11.83 -17.76 11.71
N TYR A 686 -12.14 -17.48 10.45
CA TYR A 686 -11.76 -18.27 9.28
C TYR A 686 -10.93 -17.45 8.29
N GLU A 687 -9.97 -18.09 7.63
CA GLU A 687 -9.25 -17.49 6.49
C GLU A 687 -10.20 -17.18 5.32
N ASP A 688 -9.89 -16.15 4.54
CA ASP A 688 -10.65 -15.76 3.34
C ASP A 688 -10.79 -16.91 2.34
N LEU A 689 -12.03 -17.30 2.03
CA LEU A 689 -12.29 -18.37 1.06
C LEU A 689 -12.22 -17.83 -0.36
N THR A 690 -11.08 -18.08 -1.02
CA THR A 690 -10.76 -17.63 -2.38
C THR A 690 -10.79 -18.77 -3.42
N GLY A 691 -10.33 -18.52 -4.65
CA GLY A 691 -10.17 -19.55 -5.69
C GLY A 691 -11.43 -19.88 -6.49
N ILE A 692 -12.50 -19.09 -6.35
CA ILE A 692 -13.77 -19.27 -7.05
C ILE A 692 -13.81 -18.29 -8.23
N THR A 693 -14.03 -18.81 -9.44
CA THR A 693 -14.16 -18.00 -10.66
C THR A 693 -15.42 -18.34 -11.43
N VAL A 694 -16.09 -17.32 -11.96
CA VAL A 694 -17.32 -17.43 -12.75
C VAL A 694 -17.06 -16.81 -14.13
N PRO A 695 -16.83 -17.63 -15.18
CA PRO A 695 -16.73 -17.13 -16.54
C PRO A 695 -18.11 -16.75 -17.07
N VAL A 696 -18.21 -15.58 -17.70
CA VAL A 696 -19.44 -15.07 -18.33
C VAL A 696 -19.11 -14.30 -19.60
N THR A 697 -19.96 -14.39 -20.60
CA THR A 697 -19.77 -13.75 -21.90
C THR A 697 -20.91 -12.79 -22.18
N ILE A 698 -20.59 -11.53 -22.46
CA ILE A 698 -21.51 -10.61 -23.15
C ILE A 698 -21.29 -10.82 -24.64
N ALA A 699 -22.27 -11.41 -25.32
CA ALA A 699 -22.15 -11.71 -26.76
C ALA A 699 -22.12 -10.42 -27.59
N GLN A 700 -21.32 -10.40 -28.66
CA GLN A 700 -21.35 -9.33 -29.68
C GLN A 700 -22.76 -9.18 -30.28
N GLU A 701 -23.08 -7.97 -30.74
CA GLU A 701 -24.37 -7.71 -31.38
C GLU A 701 -24.49 -8.49 -32.70
N ALA A 702 -25.70 -9.00 -32.99
CA ALA A 702 -25.96 -9.79 -34.18
C ALA A 702 -25.80 -8.94 -35.46
N ALA A 703 -24.96 -9.40 -36.39
CA ALA A 703 -24.64 -8.66 -37.60
C ALA A 703 -25.86 -8.48 -38.55
N PRO A 704 -26.01 -7.31 -39.20
CA PRO A 704 -27.10 -7.02 -40.12
C PRO A 704 -26.95 -7.72 -41.49
N GLU A 705 -28.08 -8.00 -42.13
CA GLU A 705 -28.15 -8.51 -43.51
C GLU A 705 -27.72 -7.44 -44.54
N LEU A 706 -26.81 -7.79 -45.47
CA LEU A 706 -26.25 -6.86 -46.45
C LEU A 706 -27.21 -6.52 -47.59
N THR A 707 -27.47 -5.23 -47.80
CA THR A 707 -28.18 -4.73 -48.99
C THR A 707 -27.27 -4.74 -50.23
N ASP A 708 -27.85 -4.67 -51.43
CA ASP A 708 -27.08 -4.69 -52.68
C ASP A 708 -26.20 -3.45 -52.89
N ALA A 709 -26.55 -2.31 -52.28
CA ALA A 709 -25.72 -1.10 -52.30
C ALA A 709 -24.44 -1.25 -51.46
N GLN A 710 -24.47 -2.12 -50.46
CA GLN A 710 -23.35 -2.40 -49.56
C GLN A 710 -22.39 -3.45 -50.10
N LYS A 711 -22.71 -4.12 -51.22
CA LYS A 711 -21.88 -5.19 -51.81
C LYS A 711 -20.94 -4.62 -52.88
N PRO A 712 -19.63 -4.93 -52.84
CA PRO A 712 -18.76 -4.72 -53.99
C PRO A 712 -19.30 -5.47 -55.21
N SER A 713 -19.03 -4.96 -56.41
CA SER A 713 -19.55 -5.54 -57.66
C SER A 713 -18.42 -5.95 -58.60
N ALA A 714 -18.58 -7.09 -59.29
CA ALA A 714 -17.61 -7.59 -60.27
C ALA A 714 -17.46 -6.63 -61.47
N VAL A 715 -16.22 -6.29 -61.82
CA VAL A 715 -15.93 -5.51 -63.04
C VAL A 715 -16.03 -6.43 -64.25
N SER A 716 -16.97 -6.10 -65.14
CA SER A 716 -17.28 -6.91 -66.32
C SER A 716 -16.50 -6.47 -67.57
N GLY A 717 -16.25 -7.40 -68.51
CA GLY A 717 -15.66 -7.09 -69.81
C GLY A 717 -14.14 -6.91 -69.83
N LEU A 718 -13.44 -7.28 -68.75
CA LEU A 718 -11.98 -7.24 -68.69
C LEU A 718 -11.34 -8.18 -69.73
N THR A 719 -10.30 -7.69 -70.39
CA THR A 719 -9.48 -8.48 -71.34
C THR A 719 -8.00 -8.28 -71.00
N TYR A 720 -7.16 -9.26 -71.31
CA TYR A 720 -5.75 -9.20 -70.98
C TYR A 720 -5.02 -8.13 -71.80
N THR A 721 -4.56 -7.08 -71.12
CA THR A 721 -3.85 -5.93 -71.69
C THR A 721 -2.35 -5.92 -71.35
N GLY A 722 -1.90 -6.80 -70.45
CA GLY A 722 -0.55 -6.75 -69.87
C GLY A 722 -0.37 -5.74 -68.73
N SER A 723 -1.44 -5.09 -68.29
CA SER A 723 -1.46 -4.15 -67.16
C SER A 723 -2.48 -4.59 -66.10
N ALA A 724 -2.22 -4.21 -64.84
CA ALA A 724 -3.14 -4.46 -63.73
C ALA A 724 -4.50 -3.78 -63.95
N GLN A 725 -5.58 -4.53 -63.72
CA GLN A 725 -6.97 -4.10 -63.89
C GLN A 725 -7.74 -4.34 -62.59
N ALA A 726 -8.53 -3.37 -62.14
CA ALA A 726 -9.39 -3.52 -60.96
C ALA A 726 -10.44 -4.63 -61.20
N LEU A 727 -10.54 -5.57 -60.27
CA LEU A 727 -11.41 -6.73 -60.38
C LEU A 727 -12.83 -6.46 -59.88
N VAL A 728 -12.96 -5.63 -58.84
CA VAL A 728 -14.24 -5.24 -58.25
C VAL A 728 -14.36 -3.72 -58.16
N SER A 729 -15.58 -3.19 -58.14
CA SER A 729 -15.85 -1.82 -57.69
C SER A 729 -16.15 -1.82 -56.19
N ALA A 730 -15.71 -0.76 -55.50
CA ALA A 730 -16.09 -0.50 -54.11
C ALA A 730 -17.62 -0.49 -53.91
N PRO A 731 -18.12 -0.83 -52.72
CA PRO A 731 -19.54 -0.68 -52.40
C PRO A 731 -19.94 0.81 -52.35
N ALA A 732 -21.23 1.10 -52.51
CA ALA A 732 -21.73 2.48 -52.52
C ALA A 732 -21.89 3.08 -51.12
N SER A 733 -22.04 2.24 -50.10
CA SER A 733 -22.06 2.56 -48.67
C SER A 733 -21.62 1.34 -47.87
N LEU A 734 -21.29 1.50 -46.59
CA LEU A 734 -21.06 0.39 -45.67
C LEU A 734 -22.34 0.06 -44.88
N PRO A 735 -22.40 -1.09 -44.17
CA PRO A 735 -23.42 -1.37 -43.16
C PRO A 735 -23.31 -0.40 -41.96
N ASP A 736 -24.44 -0.20 -41.25
CA ASP A 736 -24.46 0.68 -40.07
C ASP A 736 -23.61 0.08 -38.94
N GLY A 737 -22.59 0.81 -38.49
CA GLY A 737 -21.59 0.35 -37.51
C GLY A 737 -20.52 -0.58 -38.10
N TYR A 738 -20.12 -0.35 -39.36
CA TYR A 738 -18.94 -0.95 -39.97
C TYR A 738 -18.19 0.11 -40.78
N GLU A 739 -16.90 0.29 -40.47
CA GLU A 739 -16.10 1.44 -40.93
C GLU A 739 -15.22 1.07 -42.12
N GLN A 740 -14.97 -0.23 -42.33
CA GLN A 740 -14.03 -0.72 -43.32
C GLN A 740 -14.56 -1.91 -44.13
N VAL A 741 -14.10 -2.01 -45.38
CA VAL A 741 -14.27 -3.20 -46.23
C VAL A 741 -12.89 -3.67 -46.70
N TRP A 742 -12.64 -4.96 -46.50
CA TRP A 742 -11.39 -5.63 -46.84
C TRP A 742 -11.65 -6.72 -47.87
N TYR A 743 -10.66 -6.94 -48.72
CA TYR A 743 -10.68 -7.88 -49.83
C TYR A 743 -9.54 -8.88 -49.69
N SER A 744 -9.77 -10.11 -50.14
CA SER A 744 -8.75 -11.15 -50.22
C SER A 744 -8.78 -11.85 -51.58
N LEU A 745 -7.60 -12.16 -52.12
CA LEU A 745 -7.42 -12.95 -53.36
C LEU A 745 -6.98 -14.40 -53.10
N ASP A 746 -6.73 -14.76 -51.84
CA ASP A 746 -6.18 -16.06 -51.43
C ASP A 746 -7.12 -16.87 -50.52
N GLY A 747 -8.41 -16.50 -50.49
CA GLY A 747 -9.44 -17.19 -49.70
C GLY A 747 -9.49 -16.76 -48.23
N GLY A 748 -9.03 -15.54 -47.92
CA GLY A 748 -9.07 -14.95 -46.58
C GLY A 748 -7.82 -15.18 -45.73
N ASN A 749 -6.70 -15.61 -46.32
CA ASN A 749 -5.42 -15.74 -45.62
C ASN A 749 -4.73 -14.38 -45.48
N THR A 750 -4.76 -13.55 -46.54
CA THR A 750 -4.36 -12.15 -46.51
C THR A 750 -5.52 -11.24 -46.89
N TRP A 751 -5.62 -10.10 -46.20
CA TRP A 751 -6.69 -9.12 -46.39
C TRP A 751 -6.11 -7.73 -46.64
N THR A 752 -6.74 -6.95 -47.51
CA THR A 752 -6.37 -5.54 -47.78
C THR A 752 -7.60 -4.67 -48.03
N GLN A 753 -7.57 -3.41 -47.61
CA GLN A 753 -8.61 -2.42 -47.94
C GLN A 753 -8.51 -1.92 -49.39
N THR A 754 -7.39 -2.18 -50.08
CA THR A 754 -7.19 -1.74 -51.47
C THR A 754 -7.98 -2.62 -52.42
N ILE A 755 -8.68 -2.01 -53.38
CA ILE A 755 -9.42 -2.74 -54.42
C ILE A 755 -8.47 -3.70 -55.16
N PRO A 756 -8.73 -5.02 -55.15
CA PRO A 756 -7.82 -6.00 -55.73
C PRO A 756 -7.74 -5.82 -57.25
N THR A 757 -6.53 -5.99 -57.79
CA THR A 757 -6.26 -5.91 -59.22
C THR A 757 -5.73 -7.26 -59.73
N GLY A 758 -6.07 -7.59 -60.98
CA GLY A 758 -5.53 -8.73 -61.69
C GLY A 758 -4.78 -8.26 -62.93
N THR A 759 -3.61 -8.84 -63.19
CA THR A 759 -2.79 -8.52 -64.37
C THR A 759 -2.95 -9.59 -65.45
N ASP A 760 -2.99 -10.86 -65.05
CA ASP A 760 -3.02 -12.02 -65.96
C ASP A 760 -4.43 -12.40 -66.41
N ALA A 761 -4.51 -13.06 -67.58
CA ALA A 761 -5.74 -13.69 -68.06
C ALA A 761 -6.12 -14.88 -67.15
N GLY A 762 -7.34 -14.90 -66.63
CA GLY A 762 -7.79 -15.93 -65.70
C GLY A 762 -9.07 -15.56 -64.95
N THR A 763 -9.52 -16.46 -64.09
CA THR A 763 -10.63 -16.22 -63.15
C THR A 763 -10.08 -16.03 -61.75
N TYR A 764 -10.44 -14.92 -61.14
CA TYR A 764 -10.09 -14.52 -59.78
C TYR A 764 -11.31 -14.70 -58.89
N THR A 765 -11.11 -15.16 -57.66
CA THR A 765 -12.13 -15.20 -56.61
C THR A 765 -11.72 -14.19 -55.54
N ILE A 766 -12.63 -13.29 -55.19
CA ILE A 766 -12.41 -12.23 -54.22
C ILE A 766 -13.33 -12.47 -53.03
N SER A 767 -12.76 -12.80 -51.87
CA SER A 767 -13.50 -12.83 -50.61
C SER A 767 -13.60 -11.41 -50.04
N VAL A 768 -14.70 -11.10 -49.36
CA VAL A 768 -15.03 -9.76 -48.83
C VAL A 768 -15.31 -9.85 -47.34
N ARG A 769 -14.75 -8.94 -46.55
CA ARG A 769 -14.95 -8.82 -45.11
C ARG A 769 -15.29 -7.38 -44.76
N TYR A 770 -16.37 -7.15 -44.02
CA TYR A 770 -16.70 -5.85 -43.43
C TYR A 770 -16.25 -5.90 -41.98
N VAL A 771 -15.52 -4.88 -41.56
CA VAL A 771 -14.90 -4.82 -40.23
C VAL A 771 -15.53 -3.69 -39.44
N ASP A 772 -16.01 -4.01 -38.25
CA ASP A 772 -16.32 -3.07 -37.18
C ASP A 772 -15.01 -2.79 -36.45
N THR A 773 -14.52 -1.55 -36.51
CA THR A 773 -13.23 -1.21 -35.87
C THR A 773 -13.29 -1.10 -34.36
N ASP A 774 -14.50 -0.96 -33.80
CA ASP A 774 -14.74 -0.84 -32.36
C ASP A 774 -14.98 -2.22 -31.73
N GLY A 775 -15.10 -3.28 -32.54
CA GLY A 775 -15.14 -4.69 -32.10
C GLY A 775 -16.45 -5.10 -31.40
N ILE A 776 -17.45 -4.23 -31.41
CA ILE A 776 -18.76 -4.40 -30.75
C ILE A 776 -19.62 -5.45 -31.49
N LYS A 777 -19.53 -5.46 -32.81
CA LYS A 777 -20.22 -6.36 -33.74
C LYS A 777 -19.24 -7.39 -34.30
N ALA A 778 -19.76 -8.56 -34.65
CA ALA A 778 -18.97 -9.55 -35.38
C ALA A 778 -18.77 -9.12 -36.84
N ASP A 779 -17.55 -9.28 -37.36
CA ASP A 779 -17.23 -9.01 -38.76
C ASP A 779 -18.12 -9.79 -39.73
N ILE A 780 -18.62 -9.11 -40.77
CA ILE A 780 -19.43 -9.75 -41.80
C ILE A 780 -18.52 -10.31 -42.88
N LEU A 781 -18.57 -11.63 -43.09
CA LEU A 781 -18.03 -12.24 -44.30
C LEU A 781 -19.08 -12.17 -45.42
N GLY A 782 -18.79 -11.37 -46.44
CA GLY A 782 -19.60 -11.29 -47.65
C GLY A 782 -19.40 -12.50 -48.55
N SER A 783 -20.33 -12.70 -49.49
CA SER A 783 -20.21 -13.76 -50.51
C SER A 783 -19.01 -13.51 -51.44
N ASP A 784 -18.29 -14.58 -51.78
CA ASP A 784 -17.20 -14.53 -52.75
C ASP A 784 -17.66 -13.98 -54.12
N ILE A 785 -16.84 -13.09 -54.69
CA ILE A 785 -17.08 -12.48 -56.00
C ILE A 785 -16.12 -13.11 -57.01
N THR A 786 -16.65 -13.66 -58.11
CA THR A 786 -15.83 -14.22 -59.20
C THR A 786 -15.72 -13.23 -60.36
N VAL A 787 -14.48 -12.96 -60.80
CA VAL A 787 -14.16 -12.00 -61.86
C VAL A 787 -13.26 -12.67 -62.88
N THR A 788 -13.48 -12.45 -64.18
CA THR A 788 -12.66 -13.06 -65.23
C THR A 788 -12.04 -12.01 -66.14
N ILE A 789 -10.71 -12.02 -66.23
CA ILE A 789 -9.94 -11.32 -67.27
C ILE A 789 -9.81 -12.27 -68.45
N ALA A 790 -10.56 -12.01 -69.53
CA ALA A 790 -10.54 -12.86 -70.71
C ALA A 790 -9.21 -12.75 -71.48
N ALA A 791 -8.79 -13.82 -72.15
CA ALA A 791 -7.59 -13.79 -72.99
C ALA A 791 -7.74 -12.74 -74.12
N GLY A 792 -6.81 -11.79 -74.17
CA GLY A 792 -6.79 -10.73 -75.18
C GLY A 792 -6.30 -11.23 -76.55
N THR A 793 -6.65 -10.51 -77.60
CA THR A 793 -6.17 -10.76 -78.96
C THR A 793 -5.34 -9.60 -79.49
N THR A 794 -4.29 -9.90 -80.24
CA THR A 794 -3.45 -8.92 -80.93
C THR A 794 -3.32 -9.27 -82.41
N THR A 795 -2.61 -8.44 -83.18
CA THR A 795 -2.37 -8.65 -84.61
C THR A 795 -0.93 -9.09 -84.84
N ALA A 796 -0.74 -10.22 -85.52
CA ALA A 796 0.54 -10.57 -86.12
C ALA A 796 0.48 -10.33 -87.63
N VAL A 797 1.57 -9.84 -88.22
CA VAL A 797 1.69 -9.61 -89.66
C VAL A 797 2.78 -10.52 -90.22
N ILE A 798 2.43 -11.44 -91.11
CA ILE A 798 3.39 -12.33 -91.78
C ILE A 798 3.34 -12.04 -93.28
N ASN A 799 4.49 -11.68 -93.87
CA ASN A 799 4.60 -11.43 -95.31
C ASN A 799 3.58 -10.38 -95.84
N GLY A 800 3.27 -9.36 -95.04
CA GLY A 800 2.26 -8.33 -95.34
C GLY A 800 0.80 -8.73 -95.10
N VAL A 801 0.53 -9.96 -94.63
CA VAL A 801 -0.83 -10.43 -94.28
C VAL A 801 -1.03 -10.34 -92.77
N ALA A 802 -2.04 -9.58 -92.34
CA ALA A 802 -2.44 -9.47 -90.94
C ALA A 802 -3.33 -10.66 -90.52
N GLN A 803 -3.06 -11.22 -89.34
CA GLN A 803 -3.85 -12.27 -88.69
C GLN A 803 -4.09 -11.89 -87.22
N THR A 804 -5.30 -12.16 -86.73
CA THR A 804 -5.66 -12.01 -85.31
C THR A 804 -5.20 -13.26 -84.55
N VAL A 805 -4.45 -13.07 -83.47
CA VAL A 805 -3.91 -14.15 -82.64
C VAL A 805 -4.14 -13.85 -81.16
N THR A 806 -4.33 -14.89 -80.35
CA THR A 806 -4.45 -14.74 -78.90
C THR A 806 -3.09 -14.34 -78.32
N ILE A 807 -3.07 -13.33 -77.46
CA ILE A 807 -1.86 -12.91 -76.76
C ILE A 807 -1.35 -14.06 -75.89
N GLY A 808 -0.04 -14.31 -75.88
CA GLY A 808 0.57 -15.45 -75.21
C GLY A 808 0.53 -16.77 -76.00
N SER A 809 -0.08 -16.80 -77.20
CA SER A 809 0.01 -17.95 -78.11
C SER A 809 1.23 -17.86 -79.06
N THR A 810 1.71 -19.00 -79.55
CA THR A 810 2.80 -19.11 -80.54
C THR A 810 2.28 -19.03 -81.97
N LEU A 811 3.06 -18.47 -82.89
CA LEU A 811 2.71 -18.44 -84.32
C LEU A 811 3.01 -19.76 -85.03
N ALA A 812 2.15 -20.16 -85.96
CA ALA A 812 2.48 -21.21 -86.92
C ALA A 812 3.51 -20.70 -87.95
N ARG A 813 4.55 -21.50 -88.22
CA ARG A 813 5.57 -21.16 -89.23
C ARG A 813 4.97 -21.29 -90.65
N PRO A 814 5.02 -20.24 -91.49
CA PRO A 814 4.56 -20.32 -92.87
C PRO A 814 5.55 -21.11 -93.76
N GLU A 815 5.12 -21.41 -94.99
CA GLU A 815 6.00 -21.93 -96.04
C GLU A 815 7.06 -20.90 -96.46
N ASP A 816 8.19 -21.39 -96.98
CA ASP A 816 9.31 -20.53 -97.39
C ASP A 816 8.99 -19.84 -98.73
N PRO A 817 9.02 -18.50 -98.81
CA PRO A 817 8.70 -17.77 -100.04
C PRO A 817 9.83 -17.88 -101.06
N THR A 818 9.51 -17.68 -102.35
CA THR A 818 10.48 -17.69 -103.46
C THR A 818 10.62 -16.33 -104.13
N ARG A 819 11.83 -15.97 -104.59
CA ARG A 819 12.13 -14.71 -105.27
C ARG A 819 13.21 -14.90 -106.33
N TYR A 820 12.89 -14.66 -107.59
CA TYR A 820 13.86 -14.80 -108.70
C TYR A 820 15.12 -13.95 -108.46
N GLY A 821 16.30 -14.53 -108.64
CA GLY A 821 17.60 -13.89 -108.36
C GLY A 821 18.03 -13.89 -106.88
N TYR A 822 17.28 -14.53 -105.97
CA TYR A 822 17.57 -14.54 -104.54
C TYR A 822 17.27 -15.91 -103.88
N ASP A 823 18.17 -16.39 -103.02
CA ASP A 823 17.91 -17.48 -102.08
C ASP A 823 17.18 -16.92 -100.82
N PHE A 824 16.18 -17.62 -100.28
CA PHE A 824 15.54 -17.25 -99.00
C PHE A 824 16.45 -17.57 -97.81
N THR A 825 16.50 -16.70 -96.80
CA THR A 825 17.43 -16.84 -95.66
C THR A 825 16.77 -16.98 -94.29
N GLY A 826 15.44 -16.89 -94.19
CA GLY A 826 14.69 -17.05 -92.94
C GLY A 826 13.65 -15.94 -92.67
N TRP A 827 12.93 -16.09 -91.56
CA TRP A 827 11.99 -15.09 -91.05
C TRP A 827 12.63 -14.28 -89.93
N PHE A 828 12.41 -12.97 -89.96
CA PHE A 828 13.04 -12.00 -89.05
C PHE A 828 11.98 -11.11 -88.40
N ALA A 829 12.23 -10.67 -87.16
CA ALA A 829 11.34 -9.79 -86.41
C ALA A 829 11.53 -8.29 -86.76
N ASP A 830 12.55 -7.97 -87.57
CA ASP A 830 12.93 -6.63 -88.00
C ASP A 830 13.04 -6.52 -89.53
N GLU A 831 12.74 -5.33 -90.06
CA GLU A 831 12.78 -5.07 -91.51
C GLU A 831 14.18 -5.20 -92.11
N ALA A 832 15.23 -4.91 -91.33
CA ALA A 832 16.62 -5.06 -91.73
C ALA A 832 17.08 -6.54 -91.82
N CYS A 833 16.23 -7.49 -91.42
CA CYS A 833 16.50 -8.92 -91.40
C CYS A 833 17.76 -9.31 -90.61
N THR A 834 17.88 -8.77 -89.38
CA THR A 834 19.02 -8.99 -88.48
C THR A 834 18.69 -9.82 -87.25
N ILE A 835 17.42 -9.91 -86.85
CA ILE A 835 16.90 -10.62 -85.67
C ILE A 835 16.03 -11.80 -86.13
N PRO A 836 16.56 -13.05 -86.20
CA PRO A 836 15.77 -14.22 -86.59
C PRO A 836 14.60 -14.45 -85.64
N TYR A 837 13.41 -14.71 -86.18
CA TYR A 837 12.22 -14.98 -85.37
C TYR A 837 12.10 -16.47 -85.01
N ASN A 838 11.95 -16.76 -83.72
CA ASN A 838 11.67 -18.09 -83.20
C ASN A 838 10.16 -18.29 -83.05
N PHE A 839 9.58 -19.20 -83.82
CA PHE A 839 8.13 -19.49 -83.79
C PHE A 839 7.66 -20.16 -82.49
N ASN A 840 8.57 -20.61 -81.62
CA ASN A 840 8.22 -21.06 -80.26
C ASN A 840 8.06 -19.90 -79.27
N THR A 841 8.37 -18.65 -79.66
CA THR A 841 8.20 -17.48 -78.79
C THR A 841 6.73 -17.01 -78.83
N PRO A 842 6.05 -16.89 -77.67
CA PRO A 842 4.71 -16.35 -77.58
C PRO A 842 4.59 -14.92 -78.13
N VAL A 843 3.45 -14.58 -78.74
CA VAL A 843 3.16 -13.22 -79.21
C VAL A 843 2.74 -12.34 -78.03
N GLY A 844 3.51 -11.29 -77.75
CA GLY A 844 3.19 -10.30 -76.71
C GLY A 844 2.03 -9.37 -77.10
N VAL A 845 1.57 -8.56 -76.14
CA VAL A 845 0.40 -7.66 -76.31
C VAL A 845 0.47 -6.77 -77.55
N ASN A 846 1.67 -6.31 -77.90
CA ASN A 846 1.95 -5.41 -79.04
C ASN A 846 1.92 -6.10 -80.42
N GLY A 847 1.73 -7.42 -80.48
CA GLY A 847 1.79 -8.18 -81.74
C GLY A 847 3.22 -8.44 -82.22
N VAL A 848 3.36 -8.82 -83.48
CA VAL A 848 4.67 -9.03 -84.14
C VAL A 848 4.54 -8.92 -85.66
N THR A 849 5.55 -8.35 -86.33
CA THR A 849 5.65 -8.32 -87.81
C THR A 849 6.85 -9.15 -88.25
N LEU A 850 6.64 -10.07 -89.20
CA LEU A 850 7.67 -10.96 -89.72
C LEU A 850 8.06 -10.63 -91.16
N TYR A 851 9.36 -10.46 -91.36
CA TYR A 851 10.01 -10.10 -92.61
C TYR A 851 10.77 -11.28 -93.21
N ALA A 852 10.71 -11.44 -94.53
CA ALA A 852 11.42 -12.50 -95.25
C ALA A 852 12.81 -12.02 -95.67
N GLY A 853 13.87 -12.69 -95.19
CA GLY A 853 15.25 -12.41 -95.57
C GLY A 853 15.64 -13.01 -96.92
N TRP A 854 16.48 -12.30 -97.68
CA TRP A 854 16.87 -12.65 -99.05
C TRP A 854 18.36 -12.45 -99.30
N ALA A 855 18.99 -13.39 -100.00
CA ALA A 855 20.38 -13.32 -100.42
C ALA A 855 20.51 -13.36 -101.94
N GLN A 856 21.11 -12.33 -102.55
CA GLN A 856 21.24 -12.24 -104.01
C GLN A 856 22.12 -13.37 -104.57
N VAL A 857 21.64 -13.99 -105.65
CA VAL A 857 22.36 -14.99 -106.46
C VAL A 857 23.02 -14.31 -107.65
N SER A 858 24.27 -14.70 -107.95
CA SER A 858 24.97 -14.30 -109.17
C SER A 858 25.99 -15.36 -109.58
N TYR A 859 26.32 -15.38 -110.88
CA TYR A 859 27.36 -16.23 -111.44
C TYR A 859 28.49 -15.37 -112.03
N SER A 860 29.73 -15.86 -111.95
CA SER A 860 30.90 -15.18 -112.50
C SER A 860 31.81 -16.14 -113.27
N LEU A 861 32.44 -15.66 -114.34
CA LEU A 861 33.45 -16.42 -115.07
C LEU A 861 34.76 -16.40 -114.28
N THR A 862 35.43 -17.55 -114.20
CA THR A 862 36.73 -17.72 -113.53
C THR A 862 37.81 -18.36 -114.41
N GLU A 863 37.43 -18.94 -115.55
CA GLU A 863 38.35 -19.58 -116.49
C GLU A 863 37.79 -19.50 -117.92
N GLY A 864 38.68 -19.50 -118.92
CA GLY A 864 38.35 -19.64 -120.35
C GLY A 864 38.07 -18.37 -121.15
N GLY A 865 37.75 -17.25 -120.49
CA GLY A 865 37.46 -15.99 -121.18
C GLY A 865 38.63 -15.48 -122.02
N GLU A 866 38.32 -14.86 -123.16
CA GLU A 866 39.25 -14.30 -124.15
C GLU A 866 40.22 -15.33 -124.78
N SER A 867 39.99 -16.63 -124.55
CA SER A 867 40.86 -17.69 -125.07
C SER A 867 40.96 -17.68 -126.60
N THR A 868 42.16 -17.96 -127.10
CA THR A 868 42.41 -18.07 -128.55
C THR A 868 42.59 -19.53 -128.95
N TRP A 869 41.89 -19.95 -130.02
CA TRP A 869 41.96 -21.30 -130.57
C TRP A 869 42.35 -21.26 -132.06
N ASN A 870 43.29 -22.11 -132.47
CA ASN A 870 43.84 -22.11 -133.83
C ASN A 870 43.17 -23.22 -134.67
N SER A 871 42.76 -22.91 -135.90
CA SER A 871 42.05 -23.83 -136.79
C SER A 871 42.79 -25.12 -137.14
N ASN A 872 44.12 -25.14 -136.98
CA ASN A 872 44.98 -26.30 -137.18
C ASN A 872 45.25 -27.09 -135.89
N SER A 873 44.56 -26.76 -134.80
CA SER A 873 44.67 -27.45 -133.51
C SER A 873 43.64 -28.57 -133.39
N ASP A 874 44.00 -29.61 -132.65
CA ASP A 874 43.10 -30.69 -132.21
C ASP A 874 42.82 -30.56 -130.69
N SER A 875 42.68 -29.31 -130.22
CA SER A 875 42.43 -28.96 -128.81
C SER A 875 40.99 -28.48 -128.58
N THR A 876 40.57 -28.38 -127.32
CA THR A 876 39.26 -27.84 -126.91
C THR A 876 39.43 -26.52 -126.17
N LEU A 877 38.35 -25.72 -126.09
CA LEU A 877 38.29 -24.55 -125.20
C LEU A 877 37.42 -24.88 -123.98
N THR A 878 37.89 -24.53 -122.78
CA THR A 878 37.17 -24.76 -121.52
C THR A 878 36.93 -23.45 -120.77
N PHE A 879 35.72 -23.28 -120.25
CA PHE A 879 35.23 -22.11 -119.54
C PHE A 879 34.63 -22.54 -118.20
N ARG A 880 34.73 -21.71 -117.16
CA ARG A 880 34.19 -22.04 -115.81
C ARG A 880 33.40 -20.89 -115.20
N ALA A 881 32.11 -21.12 -114.95
CA ALA A 881 31.20 -20.20 -114.25
C ALA A 881 30.89 -20.68 -112.83
N VAL A 882 31.11 -19.82 -111.83
CA VAL A 882 30.97 -20.10 -110.38
C VAL A 882 29.76 -19.34 -109.82
N ARG A 883 28.95 -19.97 -108.95
CA ARG A 883 27.84 -19.29 -108.25
C ARG A 883 28.41 -18.62 -107.00
N ASN A 884 27.95 -17.42 -106.70
CA ASN A 884 28.40 -16.67 -105.53
C ASN A 884 28.01 -17.35 -104.19
N ARG A 885 27.03 -18.27 -104.20
CA ARG A 885 26.45 -18.95 -103.02
C ARG A 885 25.95 -20.35 -103.39
N LEU A 886 25.94 -21.28 -102.42
CA LEU A 886 25.39 -22.64 -102.54
C LEU A 886 25.91 -23.43 -103.76
N GLU A 887 27.23 -23.57 -103.89
CA GLU A 887 27.87 -24.35 -104.97
C GLU A 887 27.29 -25.76 -105.26
N PRO A 888 26.76 -26.55 -104.29
CA PRO A 888 26.19 -27.86 -104.59
C PRO A 888 25.00 -27.86 -105.57
N THR A 889 24.22 -26.77 -105.65
CA THR A 889 23.07 -26.65 -106.59
C THR A 889 23.42 -25.91 -107.89
N THR A 890 24.66 -25.41 -108.02
CA THR A 890 25.09 -24.60 -109.18
C THR A 890 24.89 -25.29 -110.53
N PHE A 891 25.02 -26.61 -110.58
CA PHE A 891 24.82 -27.36 -111.82
C PHE A 891 23.34 -27.69 -112.10
N SER A 892 22.44 -27.71 -111.11
CA SER A 892 21.00 -27.92 -111.37
C SER A 892 20.35 -26.71 -112.02
N HIS A 893 20.90 -25.51 -111.79
CA HIS A 893 20.45 -24.27 -112.41
C HIS A 893 21.00 -24.06 -113.84
N PHE A 894 22.00 -24.84 -114.28
CA PHE A 894 22.58 -24.71 -115.62
C PHE A 894 21.62 -25.18 -116.71
N THR A 895 21.17 -24.27 -117.58
CA THR A 895 20.18 -24.56 -118.62
C THR A 895 20.81 -24.87 -119.98
N GLY A 896 21.97 -24.28 -120.29
CA GLY A 896 22.70 -24.52 -121.53
C GLY A 896 23.71 -23.41 -121.85
N ILE A 897 24.24 -23.42 -123.08
CA ILE A 897 25.11 -22.35 -123.58
C ILE A 897 24.66 -21.85 -124.96
N GLN A 898 24.99 -20.60 -125.24
CA GLN A 898 24.89 -20.02 -126.58
C GLN A 898 26.24 -19.54 -127.08
N VAL A 899 26.52 -19.71 -128.37
CA VAL A 899 27.63 -19.05 -129.06
C VAL A 899 27.07 -18.11 -130.13
N ASP A 900 27.53 -16.87 -130.13
CA ASP A 900 26.99 -15.76 -130.93
C ASP A 900 25.45 -15.60 -130.83
N GLY A 901 24.90 -15.83 -129.64
CA GLY A 901 23.46 -15.79 -129.38
C GLY A 901 22.64 -16.94 -130.00
N LYS A 902 23.29 -18.04 -130.40
CA LYS A 902 22.63 -19.28 -130.86
C LYS A 902 22.90 -20.42 -129.89
N ASP A 903 21.85 -21.15 -129.51
CA ASP A 903 21.96 -22.35 -128.68
C ASP A 903 22.92 -23.37 -129.29
N VAL A 904 23.85 -23.87 -128.48
CA VAL A 904 24.78 -24.94 -128.89
C VAL A 904 24.16 -26.29 -128.53
N SER A 905 24.16 -27.26 -129.46
CA SER A 905 23.73 -28.63 -129.15
C SER A 905 24.61 -29.25 -128.06
N LYS A 906 24.03 -30.07 -127.19
CA LYS A 906 24.76 -30.81 -126.15
C LYS A 906 25.78 -31.81 -126.72
N ASP A 907 25.72 -32.13 -128.01
CA ASP A 907 26.75 -32.95 -128.69
C ASP A 907 28.04 -32.15 -129.00
N ASN A 908 27.97 -30.81 -128.97
CA ASN A 908 29.03 -29.89 -129.37
C ASN A 908 29.82 -29.31 -128.18
N TYR A 909 29.42 -29.61 -126.94
CA TYR A 909 30.16 -29.26 -125.73
C TYR A 909 29.94 -30.30 -124.64
N GLN A 910 30.82 -30.32 -123.63
CA GLN A 910 30.59 -31.04 -122.38
C GLN A 910 30.37 -30.03 -121.26
N ALA A 911 29.43 -30.31 -120.36
CA ALA A 911 29.25 -29.53 -119.14
C ALA A 911 29.24 -30.46 -117.92
N LYS A 912 29.93 -30.06 -116.84
CA LYS A 912 30.01 -30.83 -115.59
C LYS A 912 29.96 -29.96 -114.34
N SER A 913 29.63 -30.58 -113.22
CA SER A 913 29.64 -30.00 -111.87
C SER A 913 31.06 -29.76 -111.32
N GLY A 914 31.20 -28.74 -110.48
CA GLY A 914 32.48 -28.26 -109.93
C GLY A 914 32.63 -26.76 -110.15
N SER A 915 31.55 -26.01 -109.88
CA SER A 915 31.11 -24.88 -110.71
C SER A 915 30.79 -25.32 -112.16
N VAL A 916 30.04 -24.55 -112.95
CA VAL A 916 29.70 -24.99 -114.32
C VAL A 916 30.92 -24.88 -115.22
N ILE A 917 31.55 -26.02 -115.47
CA ILE A 917 32.69 -26.14 -116.40
C ILE A 917 32.14 -26.57 -117.76
N VAL A 918 32.25 -25.69 -118.75
CA VAL A 918 31.83 -25.91 -120.15
C VAL A 918 33.07 -26.10 -121.02
N THR A 919 33.18 -27.23 -121.71
CA THR A 919 34.24 -27.50 -122.69
C THR A 919 33.64 -27.59 -124.08
N LEU A 920 33.96 -26.65 -124.98
CA LEU A 920 33.55 -26.69 -126.39
C LEU A 920 34.37 -27.74 -127.13
N ASN A 921 33.69 -28.64 -127.85
CA ASN A 921 34.33 -29.71 -128.61
C ASN A 921 35.07 -29.14 -129.82
N GLU A 922 36.26 -29.69 -130.11
CA GLU A 922 37.11 -29.31 -131.25
C GLU A 922 36.35 -29.36 -132.59
N SER A 923 35.52 -30.38 -132.79
CA SER A 923 34.67 -30.54 -133.96
C SER A 923 33.69 -29.38 -134.16
N TYR A 924 33.20 -28.78 -133.06
CA TYR A 924 32.33 -27.61 -133.10
C TYR A 924 33.12 -26.32 -133.34
N LEU A 925 34.28 -26.16 -132.69
CA LEU A 925 35.19 -25.03 -132.93
C LEU A 925 35.62 -24.94 -134.40
N LYS A 926 35.84 -26.10 -135.07
CA LYS A 926 36.09 -26.19 -136.53
C LYS A 926 34.90 -25.78 -137.41
N THR A 927 33.68 -25.64 -136.89
CA THR A 927 32.51 -25.12 -137.63
C THR A 927 32.33 -23.60 -137.53
N LEU A 928 33.03 -22.95 -136.59
CA LEU A 928 32.98 -21.50 -136.40
C LEU A 928 33.89 -20.81 -137.42
N SER A 929 33.52 -19.59 -137.81
CA SER A 929 34.33 -18.72 -138.66
C SER A 929 35.62 -18.29 -137.93
N ALA A 930 36.64 -17.83 -138.66
CA ALA A 930 37.74 -17.11 -138.02
C ALA A 930 37.26 -15.71 -137.57
N GLY A 931 37.55 -15.34 -136.33
CA GLY A 931 37.04 -14.12 -135.69
C GLY A 931 36.87 -14.25 -134.18
N GLU A 932 36.40 -13.17 -133.55
CA GLU A 932 35.92 -13.19 -132.16
C GLU A 932 34.48 -13.70 -132.12
N HIS A 933 34.19 -14.56 -131.14
CA HIS A 933 32.89 -15.18 -130.88
C HIS A 933 32.47 -14.92 -129.43
N THR A 934 31.17 -14.78 -129.17
CA THR A 934 30.67 -14.71 -127.78
C THR A 934 30.26 -16.08 -127.27
N LEU A 935 30.39 -16.31 -125.96
CA LEU A 935 29.81 -17.46 -125.25
C LEU A 935 28.94 -16.93 -124.10
N ASP A 936 27.68 -17.34 -124.05
CA ASP A 936 26.79 -17.20 -122.90
C ASP A 936 26.61 -18.54 -122.20
N ILE A 937 26.85 -18.60 -120.89
CA ILE A 937 26.54 -19.75 -120.02
C ILE A 937 25.26 -19.39 -119.25
N MET A 938 24.18 -20.13 -119.47
CA MET A 938 22.83 -19.76 -119.04
C MET A 938 22.38 -20.50 -117.78
N PHE A 939 21.58 -19.81 -116.96
CA PHE A 939 21.04 -20.28 -115.68
C PHE A 939 19.53 -19.97 -115.58
N ASP A 940 18.79 -20.68 -114.74
CA ASP A 940 17.35 -20.45 -114.51
C ASP A 940 17.02 -19.58 -113.27
N ASP A 941 17.99 -19.34 -112.40
CA ASP A 941 17.83 -18.58 -111.15
C ASP A 941 18.52 -17.19 -111.16
N ALA A 942 19.39 -16.91 -112.14
CA ALA A 942 20.06 -15.62 -112.33
C ALA A 942 20.48 -15.38 -113.81
N PRO A 943 20.95 -14.17 -114.19
CA PRO A 943 21.39 -13.86 -115.55
C PRO A 943 22.55 -14.72 -116.07
N SER A 944 22.69 -14.84 -117.40
CA SER A 944 23.78 -15.59 -118.04
C SER A 944 25.16 -14.96 -117.80
N VAL A 945 26.18 -15.82 -117.76
CA VAL A 945 27.60 -15.40 -117.76
C VAL A 945 28.08 -15.31 -119.20
N ARG A 946 28.34 -14.08 -119.67
CA ARG A 946 28.85 -13.83 -121.02
C ARG A 946 30.37 -13.64 -121.04
N THR A 947 31.02 -14.17 -122.08
CA THR A 947 32.44 -13.94 -122.39
C THR A 947 32.71 -14.02 -123.90
N THR A 948 33.95 -13.84 -124.32
CA THR A 948 34.40 -13.99 -125.71
C THR A 948 35.51 -15.04 -125.84
N PHE A 949 35.74 -15.53 -127.06
CA PHE A 949 36.91 -16.33 -127.46
C PHE A 949 37.20 -16.09 -128.95
N THR A 950 38.43 -16.35 -129.40
CA THR A 950 38.85 -16.05 -130.79
C THR A 950 39.26 -17.31 -131.55
N ILE A 951 38.71 -17.50 -132.75
CA ILE A 951 39.12 -18.53 -133.72
C ILE A 951 40.13 -17.92 -134.71
N VAL A 952 41.31 -18.51 -134.83
CA VAL A 952 42.42 -18.02 -135.69
C VAL A 952 42.68 -18.97 -136.86
N ALA A 953 42.73 -18.44 -138.08
CA ALA A 953 42.99 -19.19 -139.31
C ALA A 953 44.49 -19.46 -139.59
N ALA A 954 44.76 -20.49 -140.41
CA ALA A 954 46.09 -20.94 -140.81
C ALA A 954 46.85 -20.00 -141.79
N GLN A 955 48.19 -20.09 -141.82
CA GLN A 955 49.07 -19.35 -142.75
C GLN A 955 49.86 -20.27 -143.71
N VAL A 956 50.31 -19.72 -144.86
CA VAL A 956 50.95 -20.47 -145.98
C VAL A 956 52.22 -19.75 -146.51
N PRO A 957 53.33 -20.46 -146.82
CA PRO A 957 54.59 -19.87 -147.34
C PRO A 957 54.64 -19.65 -148.87
N SER A 958 55.61 -18.87 -149.35
CA SER A 958 55.75 -18.48 -150.78
C SER A 958 56.56 -19.46 -151.64
N THR A 959 56.12 -19.65 -152.90
CA THR A 959 56.73 -20.59 -153.86
C THR A 959 57.44 -19.88 -155.01
N GLY A 960 58.77 -19.99 -155.07
CA GLY A 960 59.42 -20.08 -156.38
C GLY A 960 59.11 -21.46 -156.96
N GLU A 961 58.47 -21.51 -158.13
CA GLU A 961 58.04 -22.72 -158.85
C GLU A 961 57.62 -23.93 -158.00
N THR A 962 56.36 -23.95 -157.54
CA THR A 962 55.48 -25.14 -157.63
C THR A 962 54.04 -24.77 -157.22
N ALA A 963 53.06 -25.50 -157.74
CA ALA A 963 51.63 -25.16 -157.64
C ALA A 963 51.00 -25.53 -156.28
N TYR A 964 50.09 -24.71 -155.75
CA TYR A 964 48.61 -24.94 -155.79
C TYR A 964 47.80 -23.96 -154.90
N SER A 965 46.85 -23.21 -155.50
CA SER A 965 45.58 -22.65 -154.92
C SER A 965 45.58 -21.76 -153.63
N ALA A 966 44.54 -20.98 -153.29
CA ALA A 966 43.55 -20.17 -154.03
C ALA A 966 42.67 -19.34 -153.04
N TYR A 967 42.44 -18.04 -153.31
CA TYR A 967 41.26 -17.22 -152.94
C TYR A 967 40.77 -17.02 -151.47
N SER A 968 40.93 -15.78 -150.95
CA SER A 968 39.93 -14.95 -150.19
C SER A 968 40.61 -13.65 -149.68
N ILE A 969 40.45 -12.43 -150.21
CA ILE A 969 39.30 -11.53 -150.51
C ILE A 969 38.76 -10.76 -149.28
N LEU A 970 38.96 -9.42 -149.30
CA LEU A 970 38.37 -8.33 -148.47
C LEU A 970 38.55 -8.42 -146.92
N GLY A 971 38.53 -7.34 -146.14
CA GLY A 971 38.47 -5.91 -146.49
C GLY A 971 37.68 -5.06 -145.48
N ALA A 972 38.38 -4.35 -144.58
CA ALA A 972 37.90 -3.23 -143.74
C ALA A 972 39.15 -2.54 -143.17
N LEU A 973 39.42 -1.23 -143.22
CA LEU A 973 38.63 -0.01 -143.47
C LEU A 973 37.71 0.43 -142.31
N LEU A 974 38.27 1.33 -141.47
CA LEU A 974 37.67 2.49 -140.78
C LEU A 974 36.25 2.36 -140.20
N ILE A 975 36.09 2.71 -138.91
CA ILE A 975 35.48 3.97 -138.43
C ILE A 975 35.47 3.98 -136.89
N ALA A 976 35.98 5.04 -136.28
CA ALA A 976 35.61 5.45 -134.92
C ALA A 976 35.65 6.97 -134.85
N SER A 977 34.47 7.58 -134.84
CA SER A 977 34.23 9.02 -134.92
C SER A 977 34.01 9.68 -133.55
N ALA A 978 34.21 11.00 -133.52
CA ALA A 978 33.39 12.06 -132.87
C ALA A 978 32.65 11.78 -131.53
N ALA A 979 32.70 12.62 -130.49
CA ALA A 979 32.55 14.09 -130.39
C ALA A 979 31.08 14.62 -130.45
N ALA A 980 30.83 15.72 -129.72
CA ALA A 980 29.54 16.32 -129.32
C ALA A 980 28.76 15.52 -128.25
N PHE A 981 28.38 16.02 -127.06
CA PHE A 981 28.26 17.39 -126.53
C PHE A 981 27.08 18.21 -127.09
N VAL A 982 25.89 18.08 -126.47
CA VAL A 982 24.86 19.13 -126.39
C VAL A 982 24.28 19.16 -124.97
N ILE A 983 24.17 20.37 -124.42
CA ILE A 983 23.56 20.70 -123.12
C ILE A 983 22.24 21.43 -123.38
N TYR A 984 21.25 21.23 -122.52
CA TYR A 984 20.17 22.19 -122.27
C TYR A 984 19.87 22.13 -120.76
N SER A 985 20.29 23.05 -119.88
CA SER A 985 19.94 24.48 -119.76
C SER A 985 18.44 24.67 -119.51
N ALA A 986 17.89 24.70 -118.29
CA ALA A 986 18.09 25.62 -117.15
C ALA A 986 17.00 26.71 -117.03
N ARG A 987 16.72 27.12 -115.77
CA ARG A 987 15.85 28.22 -115.28
C ARG A 987 14.33 27.93 -115.27
N HIS A 988 13.50 28.57 -114.44
CA HIS A 988 13.65 29.61 -113.38
C HIS A 988 13.06 29.03 -112.06
N GLU A 989 13.44 29.38 -110.82
CA GLU A 989 13.58 30.69 -110.15
C GLU A 989 12.24 31.38 -109.84
N GLU A 990 11.67 31.07 -108.68
CA GLU A 990 11.27 32.01 -107.60
C GLU A 990 11.81 31.36 -106.30
N ALA A 991 12.58 32.02 -105.43
CA ALA A 991 12.33 33.25 -104.65
C ALA A 991 11.46 32.96 -103.41
#